data_AF-A0A1W5CSH8-F1
#
_entry.id   AF-A0A1W5CSH8-F1
#
_cell.length_a   1.000
_cell.length_b   1.000
_cell.length_c   1.000
_cell.angle_alpha   90.00
_cell.angle_beta   90.00
_cell.angle_gamma   90.00
#
_symmetry.space_group_name_H-M   'P 1'
#
loop_
_entity.id
_entity.type
_entity.pdbx_description
1 polymer ?
#
loop_
_entity_poly.entity_id
_entity_poly.type
_entity_poly.pdbx_seq_one_letter_code
_entity_poly.pdbx_strand_id
1 'polypeptide(L)'
;MSMFENAPNGLSSNLPNDMGGLGGGDTSMTDMLEQGDNMMNGLDVDMLPMNLDLNLNDADPQAYASVESNVNQQQRQANDSGDGSAMVNNTLTGAGAGPLPTGFGAQASAIGGSTLTEFTKRRNWSQRVLEELKDFLHILTPDGRILYASPSGKQLTGYNQEELVGKFISDFIHPDDKILFVREFHESIATGNPLRLFYRFQKADNSYTIFESHGHPHLTSEAAAFGPNNAAGFCRGFFMMARPYPTKNANLLDSFLEHKIENERLTKRIADLRKEEQEETEAQQRHWLKKQEGHGSVTPSETQVTESETPGSASVGSVQSNDYNGMPPPAKPNVSNTALTQQNLDEANASSKPDSINDKMARYEGATHIETIEMLTGLRYREGERSQGISTGDASPALIRGDAGIAIPIDKESRGVDKKKKLKVADEYVCTDCGTLDSPEWRKGPNGPKTLCNACGLRWAKKEKKRHVTGQAPPVNGQSINNMTVDISWHAPNATQVSNLGNAINGTGVYGFIFNSSVTPGDYKTYNWCNMPHVRPQEYPRAPEGYELEYVELIHRHHKRTPYAANTFPIESYPWYCNDEGLFFYGKPLKPPGNNSASTYWSVYTSPSNPFPPHGFNGTCQLPQITRGGLDDSHQHGLDLFSVYHTLLNFLPSAPNPSLSYRVTNNVITSQVAGMLVNAMYQPPNDFLLSIQPASIDSLEPTYSCPAATSLRATYGVTSQSAAWLAHLTAAAPLYAALDAISGVPANSTAFHMSLDHYYDNLSARLCHAKPLPCQIVAGKNSTTCVTPAQADEVFRLGQYEYSYIYRDAGPQTLQASVAAYGVFVAELAQNIRDRIAGASGVVYRHNIAHDGSVSPLLSILQVEVMVWPGMGAEVVFEVYRKGREWFVRVLWGGQVLRSSNPSLAVMDMLPVETLLAYFDGLVGVGASKVPGLCGVA
;
A
#
# COMPACT_ATOMS: atom_id res chain seq x y z
N MET A 1 -35.77 52.26 7.00
CA MET A 1 -35.84 53.62 6.41
C MET A 1 -35.70 53.47 4.90
N SER A 2 -36.80 53.21 4.23
CA SER A 2 -36.93 53.13 2.77
C SER A 2 -38.35 53.57 2.42
N MET A 3 -38.47 54.53 1.51
CA MET A 3 -39.70 55.22 1.15
C MET A 3 -39.57 55.81 -0.26
N PHE A 4 -40.61 55.91 -1.07
CA PHE A 4 -41.86 55.13 -1.18
C PHE A 4 -42.51 55.49 -2.55
N GLU A 5 -43.75 55.06 -2.78
CA GLU A 5 -44.75 55.56 -3.75
C GLU A 5 -44.94 54.82 -5.10
N ASN A 6 -46.17 54.69 -5.64
CA ASN A 6 -47.41 54.12 -5.06
C ASN A 6 -48.54 53.95 -6.11
N ALA A 7 -48.85 52.70 -6.51
CA ALA A 7 -50.22 52.18 -6.80
C ALA A 7 -51.10 52.91 -7.88
N PRO A 8 -52.41 52.58 -8.11
CA PRO A 8 -53.24 51.47 -7.59
C PRO A 8 -54.17 50.73 -8.61
N ASN A 9 -54.77 49.62 -8.13
CA ASN A 9 -56.04 48.95 -8.55
C ASN A 9 -56.14 48.16 -9.89
N GLY A 10 -56.85 47.01 -9.98
CA GLY A 10 -57.48 46.20 -8.91
C GLY A 10 -58.46 45.09 -9.39
N LEU A 11 -59.13 44.44 -8.41
CA LEU A 11 -60.36 43.58 -8.44
C LEU A 11 -60.32 42.05 -8.79
N SER A 12 -60.68 41.23 -7.78
CA SER A 12 -61.51 39.97 -7.77
C SER A 12 -61.24 38.79 -8.73
N SER A 13 -61.41 37.49 -8.40
CA SER A 13 -61.81 36.70 -7.19
C SER A 13 -61.48 35.19 -7.47
N ASN A 14 -61.80 34.13 -6.70
CA ASN A 14 -62.61 33.89 -5.48
C ASN A 14 -62.14 32.62 -4.71
N LEU A 15 -62.88 32.17 -3.69
CA LEU A 15 -62.73 30.86 -2.97
C LEU A 15 -64.03 30.00 -3.07
N PRO A 16 -64.04 28.72 -2.63
CA PRO A 16 -64.25 28.32 -1.20
C PRO A 16 -63.17 27.32 -0.68
N ASN A 17 -62.82 27.20 0.61
CA ASN A 17 -63.57 27.01 1.90
C ASN A 17 -64.21 25.62 2.04
N ASP A 18 -64.09 24.87 3.14
CA ASP A 18 -64.09 25.18 4.60
C ASP A 18 -63.03 24.37 5.42
N MET A 19 -62.41 24.88 6.51
CA MET A 19 -62.82 24.93 7.96
C MET A 19 -63.00 23.55 8.63
N GLY A 20 -62.44 23.21 9.81
CA GLY A 20 -61.53 23.84 10.81
C GLY A 20 -61.05 22.75 11.82
N GLY A 21 -60.39 22.95 12.97
CA GLY A 21 -59.89 24.13 13.72
C GLY A 21 -59.69 23.76 15.22
N LEU A 22 -58.78 24.43 15.96
CA LEU A 22 -58.36 24.19 17.38
C LEU A 22 -57.53 22.90 17.59
N GLY A 23 -56.55 22.75 18.50
CA GLY A 23 -55.80 23.59 19.47
C GLY A 23 -54.90 22.61 20.28
N GLY A 24 -53.64 22.83 20.68
CA GLY A 24 -53.01 23.97 21.35
C GLY A 24 -52.64 23.59 22.81
N GLY A 25 -51.38 23.20 23.09
CA GLY A 25 -50.90 22.91 24.47
C GLY A 25 -49.54 22.19 24.57
N ASP A 26 -48.66 22.68 25.45
CA ASP A 26 -47.37 22.06 25.84
C ASP A 26 -47.54 21.03 26.98
N THR A 27 -46.60 20.06 27.14
CA THR A 27 -46.15 19.60 28.48
C THR A 27 -44.85 18.77 28.46
N SER A 28 -44.24 18.65 29.65
CA SER A 28 -42.90 18.08 29.94
C SER A 28 -42.79 16.54 29.89
N MET A 29 -41.54 16.06 29.85
CA MET A 29 -41.17 14.71 30.35
C MET A 29 -41.61 14.51 31.81
N THR A 30 -42.13 13.32 32.14
CA THR A 30 -41.63 12.33 33.14
C THR A 30 -42.77 11.40 33.57
N ASP A 31 -42.73 10.11 33.20
CA ASP A 31 -43.04 8.97 34.11
C ASP A 31 -42.92 7.59 33.43
N MET A 32 -42.93 6.53 34.26
CA MET A 32 -42.92 5.07 33.97
C MET A 32 -41.56 4.37 33.82
N LEU A 33 -40.96 4.10 34.98
CA LEU A 33 -40.28 2.83 35.28
C LEU A 33 -41.19 1.95 36.18
N GLU A 34 -40.76 0.71 36.45
CA GLU A 34 -41.30 -0.22 37.47
C GLU A 34 -42.70 -0.84 37.24
N GLN A 35 -42.74 -1.94 36.46
CA GLN A 35 -43.47 -3.18 36.78
C GLN A 35 -43.10 -4.29 35.77
N GLY A 36 -42.79 -5.52 36.17
CA GLY A 36 -42.61 -6.05 37.52
C GLY A 36 -41.90 -7.42 37.47
N ASP A 37 -41.32 -7.85 38.59
CA ASP A 37 -40.47 -9.04 38.68
C ASP A 37 -41.09 -10.12 39.60
N ASN A 38 -40.62 -11.36 39.49
CA ASN A 38 -41.06 -12.59 40.17
C ASN A 38 -42.42 -13.19 39.77
N MET A 39 -42.37 -14.39 39.17
CA MET A 39 -42.65 -15.62 39.93
C MET A 39 -41.91 -16.84 39.33
N MET A 40 -41.76 -17.90 40.12
CA MET A 40 -40.66 -18.88 40.01
C MET A 40 -41.11 -20.34 39.82
N ASN A 41 -40.18 -21.12 39.27
CA ASN A 41 -40.00 -22.58 39.40
C ASN A 41 -41.05 -23.56 38.81
N GLY A 42 -40.50 -24.61 38.16
CA GLY A 42 -41.03 -25.96 38.32
C GLY A 42 -41.06 -26.85 37.07
N LEU A 43 -39.95 -27.55 36.78
CA LEU A 43 -39.92 -29.01 36.56
C LEU A 43 -38.48 -29.47 36.27
N ASP A 44 -38.09 -30.63 36.82
CA ASP A 44 -36.72 -31.14 36.82
C ASP A 44 -36.30 -31.87 35.55
N VAL A 45 -34.97 -32.00 35.37
CA VAL A 45 -34.33 -32.74 34.27
C VAL A 45 -33.79 -34.06 34.78
N ASP A 46 -34.47 -35.17 34.45
CA ASP A 46 -33.91 -36.52 34.64
C ASP A 46 -32.85 -36.83 33.57
N MET A 47 -31.63 -37.15 34.00
CA MET A 47 -30.59 -37.70 33.12
C MET A 47 -30.69 -39.23 33.06
N LEU A 48 -30.71 -39.78 31.85
CA LEU A 48 -30.15 -41.11 31.57
C LEU A 48 -29.29 -41.06 30.29
N PRO A 49 -28.16 -41.81 30.24
CA PRO A 49 -27.14 -41.63 29.21
C PRO A 49 -27.43 -42.46 27.95
N MET A 50 -27.00 -41.94 26.79
CA MET A 50 -26.82 -42.75 25.58
C MET A 50 -25.34 -42.92 25.25
N ASN A 51 -24.85 -44.15 25.38
CA ASN A 51 -23.58 -44.57 24.79
C ASN A 51 -23.71 -44.57 23.25
N LEU A 52 -22.67 -44.14 22.56
CA LEU A 52 -22.67 -44.00 21.10
C LEU A 52 -22.10 -45.25 20.40
N ASP A 53 -22.88 -46.34 20.35
CA ASP A 53 -22.53 -47.51 19.53
C ASP A 53 -23.00 -47.30 18.07
N LEU A 54 -22.04 -47.22 17.15
CA LEU A 54 -22.29 -46.93 15.73
C LEU A 54 -22.40 -48.23 14.92
N ASN A 55 -23.62 -48.67 14.66
CA ASN A 55 -23.89 -49.67 13.62
C ASN A 55 -24.86 -49.15 12.56
N LEU A 56 -24.47 -49.36 11.30
CA LEU A 56 -25.17 -48.91 10.10
C LEU A 56 -25.15 -50.03 9.07
N ASN A 57 -26.26 -50.77 9.00
CA ASN A 57 -27.02 -51.10 7.79
C ASN A 57 -27.88 -52.34 8.07
N ASP A 58 -29.20 -52.21 7.99
CA ASP A 58 -30.09 -53.33 7.76
C ASP A 58 -31.16 -52.93 6.74
N ALA A 59 -31.16 -53.65 5.63
CA ALA A 59 -32.13 -53.67 4.53
C ALA A 59 -31.87 -55.05 3.88
N ASP A 60 -32.85 -55.89 3.58
CA ASP A 60 -34.04 -55.73 2.73
C ASP A 60 -34.89 -57.03 2.95
N PRO A 61 -35.83 -57.51 2.11
CA PRO A 61 -36.79 -56.87 1.19
C PRO A 61 -38.27 -57.28 1.44
N GLN A 62 -39.14 -56.81 0.52
CA GLN A 62 -40.40 -57.41 0.04
C GLN A 62 -41.74 -56.84 0.53
N ALA A 63 -42.32 -55.95 -0.29
CA ALA A 63 -43.75 -55.96 -0.62
C ALA A 63 -43.98 -55.38 -2.03
N TYR A 64 -44.98 -55.90 -2.75
CA TYR A 64 -45.29 -55.52 -4.14
C TYR A 64 -46.21 -54.28 -4.25
N ALA A 65 -45.95 -53.47 -5.27
CA ALA A 65 -46.87 -52.82 -6.22
C ALA A 65 -48.28 -52.31 -5.83
N SER A 66 -48.56 -51.10 -6.35
CA SER A 66 -49.85 -50.61 -6.88
C SER A 66 -51.06 -50.36 -5.96
N VAL A 67 -51.68 -49.17 -6.13
CA VAL A 67 -53.14 -48.94 -6.27
C VAL A 67 -53.33 -47.60 -7.01
N GLU A 68 -54.31 -47.51 -7.90
CA GLU A 68 -54.74 -46.27 -8.59
C GLU A 68 -55.85 -45.52 -7.81
N SER A 69 -56.17 -44.29 -8.22
CA SER A 69 -57.57 -43.83 -8.13
C SER A 69 -57.95 -42.98 -9.36
N ASN A 70 -59.20 -43.15 -9.82
CA ASN A 70 -59.67 -42.74 -11.14
C ASN A 70 -60.45 -41.41 -11.13
N VAL A 71 -60.38 -40.67 -12.26
CA VAL A 71 -61.53 -39.90 -12.77
C VAL A 71 -61.66 -40.14 -14.30
N ASN A 72 -62.88 -40.41 -14.75
CA ASN A 72 -63.33 -40.62 -16.14
C ASN A 72 -63.07 -39.39 -17.06
N GLN A 73 -63.01 -39.45 -18.41
CA GLN A 73 -63.03 -40.57 -19.39
C GLN A 73 -62.62 -40.09 -20.81
N GLN A 74 -62.09 -41.00 -21.64
CA GLN A 74 -62.13 -41.00 -23.13
C GLN A 74 -61.33 -39.87 -23.86
N GLN A 75 -60.82 -40.03 -25.10
CA GLN A 75 -60.99 -41.08 -26.13
C GLN A 75 -59.77 -41.14 -27.12
N ARG A 76 -59.54 -42.32 -27.75
CA ARG A 76 -58.84 -42.60 -29.05
C ARG A 76 -57.32 -42.47 -29.22
N GLN A 77 -56.69 -43.66 -29.32
CA GLN A 77 -55.92 -44.21 -30.46
C GLN A 77 -54.61 -43.53 -30.95
N ALA A 78 -53.73 -44.35 -31.55
CA ALA A 78 -52.34 -44.03 -31.91
C ALA A 78 -52.00 -44.41 -33.36
N ASN A 79 -50.83 -43.96 -33.87
CA ASN A 79 -50.05 -44.73 -34.86
C ASN A 79 -48.59 -44.25 -35.06
N ASP A 80 -47.69 -45.25 -35.18
CA ASP A 80 -46.60 -45.40 -36.18
C ASP A 80 -45.25 -44.62 -36.17
N SER A 81 -44.18 -45.35 -36.57
CA SER A 81 -42.84 -45.02 -37.17
C SER A 81 -41.92 -43.89 -36.62
N GLY A 82 -40.57 -43.92 -36.77
CA GLY A 82 -39.66 -45.00 -37.23
C GLY A 82 -38.20 -44.57 -37.57
N ASP A 83 -37.24 -45.49 -37.34
CA ASP A 83 -35.90 -45.70 -38.00
C ASP A 83 -34.74 -44.65 -37.90
N GLY A 84 -33.47 -45.03 -38.18
CA GLY A 84 -32.44 -44.03 -38.59
C GLY A 84 -30.90 -44.16 -38.38
N SER A 85 -30.23 -45.31 -38.18
CA SER A 85 -28.75 -45.51 -38.41
C SER A 85 -27.70 -44.60 -37.68
N ALA A 86 -26.37 -44.65 -37.93
CA ALA A 86 -25.36 -45.73 -37.75
C ALA A 86 -23.89 -45.19 -37.91
N MET A 87 -22.86 -46.04 -37.65
CA MET A 87 -21.37 -45.87 -37.77
C MET A 87 -20.63 -45.57 -36.44
N VAL A 88 -19.91 -46.51 -35.79
CA VAL A 88 -18.62 -47.20 -36.10
C VAL A 88 -17.39 -46.47 -35.52
N ASN A 89 -16.47 -47.22 -34.90
CA ASN A 89 -15.33 -46.72 -34.10
C ASN A 89 -14.09 -47.65 -34.22
N ASN A 90 -12.93 -47.18 -33.73
CA ASN A 90 -11.64 -47.87 -33.54
C ASN A 90 -10.81 -48.32 -34.77
N THR A 91 -9.51 -48.02 -34.71
CA THR A 91 -8.48 -49.08 -34.63
C THR A 91 -7.19 -48.54 -33.99
N LEU A 92 -6.45 -49.40 -33.29
CA LEU A 92 -5.17 -49.08 -32.63
C LEU A 92 -4.23 -50.29 -32.68
N THR A 93 -2.91 -50.06 -32.70
CA THR A 93 -1.86 -51.09 -32.66
C THR A 93 -0.66 -50.60 -31.83
N GLY A 94 0.03 -51.40 -31.01
CA GLY A 94 -0.22 -52.78 -30.60
C GLY A 94 0.93 -53.40 -29.79
N ALA A 95 0.66 -54.51 -29.09
CA ALA A 95 1.58 -55.44 -28.39
C ALA A 95 2.43 -54.91 -27.21
N GLY A 96 2.69 -55.76 -26.19
CA GLY A 96 3.86 -55.53 -25.31
C GLY A 96 3.98 -56.10 -23.89
N ALA A 97 3.06 -56.91 -23.32
CA ALA A 97 3.24 -57.41 -21.93
C ALA A 97 2.78 -58.87 -21.70
N GLY A 98 3.62 -59.66 -21.01
CA GLY A 98 3.38 -61.05 -20.59
C GLY A 98 2.99 -61.20 -19.10
N PRO A 99 2.58 -62.39 -18.64
CA PRO A 99 1.51 -62.49 -17.63
C PRO A 99 1.92 -62.84 -16.20
N LEU A 100 0.98 -62.60 -15.28
CA LEU A 100 0.96 -63.10 -13.89
C LEU A 100 0.45 -64.56 -13.80
N PRO A 101 0.98 -65.39 -12.89
CA PRO A 101 0.28 -66.56 -12.34
C PRO A 101 -0.69 -66.14 -11.21
N THR A 102 -1.99 -66.48 -11.15
CA THR A 102 -2.67 -67.81 -11.06
C THR A 102 -2.26 -68.62 -9.81
N GLY A 103 -3.14 -69.18 -8.97
CA GLY A 103 -4.62 -69.25 -8.82
C GLY A 103 -4.91 -69.77 -7.38
N PHE A 104 -6.09 -70.08 -6.83
CA PHE A 104 -7.46 -70.46 -7.25
C PHE A 104 -8.42 -70.05 -6.08
N GLY A 105 -9.76 -69.94 -6.19
CA GLY A 105 -10.69 -70.10 -7.31
C GLY A 105 -12.17 -70.11 -6.83
N ALA A 106 -13.11 -70.30 -7.77
CA ALA A 106 -14.55 -70.61 -7.60
C ALA A 106 -15.56 -69.52 -7.12
N GLN A 107 -16.37 -69.05 -8.09
CA GLN A 107 -17.83 -68.83 -8.05
C GLN A 107 -18.47 -67.79 -7.10
N ALA A 108 -18.51 -66.54 -7.59
CA ALA A 108 -19.72 -65.78 -7.93
C ALA A 108 -20.90 -65.67 -6.92
N SER A 109 -21.08 -64.45 -6.40
CA SER A 109 -22.39 -63.78 -6.26
C SER A 109 -22.20 -62.26 -6.31
N ALA A 110 -23.25 -61.50 -6.65
CA ALA A 110 -23.16 -60.05 -6.80
C ALA A 110 -23.50 -59.30 -5.51
N ILE A 111 -22.83 -58.16 -5.26
CA ILE A 111 -23.32 -56.98 -4.53
C ILE A 111 -22.36 -55.81 -4.83
N GLY A 112 -22.91 -54.67 -5.26
CA GLY A 112 -22.14 -53.45 -5.58
C GLY A 112 -21.86 -52.57 -4.36
N GLY A 113 -21.27 -53.12 -3.30
CA GLY A 113 -20.94 -52.38 -2.09
C GLY A 113 -19.66 -51.56 -2.23
N SER A 114 -19.64 -50.31 -1.73
CA SER A 114 -18.42 -49.48 -1.70
C SER A 114 -17.41 -50.06 -0.70
N THR A 115 -16.31 -50.60 -1.24
CA THR A 115 -15.24 -51.24 -0.44
C THR A 115 -14.51 -50.27 0.49
N LEU A 116 -14.59 -48.96 0.24
CA LEU A 116 -13.98 -47.92 1.09
C LEU A 116 -14.63 -47.84 2.49
N THR A 117 -15.96 -48.04 2.58
CA THR A 117 -16.73 -47.84 3.82
C THR A 117 -16.71 -49.03 4.79
N GLU A 118 -16.24 -50.21 4.36
CA GLU A 118 -16.22 -51.40 5.21
C GLU A 118 -14.89 -51.54 5.99
N PHE A 119 -13.78 -51.11 5.37
CA PHE A 119 -12.44 -51.23 5.95
C PHE A 119 -12.22 -50.30 7.16
N THR A 120 -12.92 -49.17 7.21
CA THR A 120 -12.89 -48.21 8.33
C THR A 120 -13.72 -48.70 9.53
N LYS A 121 -14.92 -49.25 9.29
CA LYS A 121 -15.80 -49.82 10.33
C LYS A 121 -15.12 -50.96 11.10
N ARG A 122 -14.54 -51.95 10.41
CA ARG A 122 -13.99 -53.19 11.02
C ARG A 122 -12.72 -53.00 11.88
N ARG A 123 -12.25 -51.76 12.12
CA ARG A 123 -10.98 -51.46 12.84
C ARG A 123 -11.04 -50.24 13.77
N ASN A 124 -12.24 -49.73 14.10
CA ASN A 124 -12.45 -48.53 14.92
C ASN A 124 -11.62 -47.30 14.47
N TRP A 125 -11.34 -47.16 13.18
CA TRP A 125 -10.48 -46.08 12.67
C TRP A 125 -11.01 -44.68 12.97
N SER A 126 -12.33 -44.49 13.05
CA SER A 126 -12.95 -43.22 13.46
C SER A 126 -12.56 -42.83 14.89
N GLN A 127 -12.74 -43.74 15.84
CA GLN A 127 -12.36 -43.56 17.25
C GLN A 127 -10.84 -43.37 17.38
N ARG A 128 -10.04 -44.17 16.66
CA ARG A 128 -8.58 -44.05 16.65
C ARG A 128 -8.10 -42.71 16.08
N VAL A 129 -8.74 -42.17 15.05
CA VAL A 129 -8.43 -40.83 14.55
C VAL A 129 -8.76 -39.76 15.59
N LEU A 130 -9.90 -39.86 16.29
CA LEU A 130 -10.27 -38.93 17.36
C LEU A 130 -9.31 -38.98 18.58
N GLU A 131 -8.73 -40.15 18.87
CA GLU A 131 -7.70 -40.34 19.90
C GLU A 131 -6.33 -39.73 19.50
N GLU A 132 -5.97 -39.77 18.22
CA GLU A 132 -4.68 -39.31 17.69
C GLU A 132 -4.71 -37.86 17.15
N LEU A 133 -5.88 -37.20 17.14
CA LEU A 133 -6.00 -35.76 16.87
C LEU A 133 -5.20 -34.96 17.90
N LYS A 134 -4.48 -33.93 17.42
CA LYS A 134 -3.70 -33.02 18.28
C LYS A 134 -4.43 -31.70 18.57
N ASP A 135 -5.28 -31.28 17.66
CA ASP A 135 -6.13 -30.09 17.80
C ASP A 135 -7.38 -30.43 18.62
N PHE A 136 -7.98 -29.41 19.25
CA PHE A 136 -9.17 -29.51 20.08
C PHE A 136 -10.45 -29.46 19.23
N LEU A 137 -10.89 -30.64 18.77
CA LEU A 137 -12.21 -30.82 18.19
C LEU A 137 -13.27 -30.71 19.28
N HIS A 138 -14.28 -29.89 19.06
CA HIS A 138 -15.48 -29.83 19.87
C HIS A 138 -16.73 -29.64 19.01
N ILE A 139 -17.88 -30.05 19.54
CA ILE A 139 -19.18 -29.89 18.88
C ILE A 139 -20.06 -29.06 19.81
N LEU A 140 -20.71 -28.03 19.27
CA LEU A 140 -21.62 -27.14 19.99
C LEU A 140 -23.08 -27.40 19.61
N THR A 141 -24.01 -27.17 20.54
CA THR A 141 -25.42 -26.94 20.22
C THR A 141 -25.62 -25.58 19.51
N PRO A 142 -26.78 -25.31 18.89
CA PRO A 142 -27.11 -23.98 18.37
C PRO A 142 -27.12 -22.86 19.43
N ASP A 143 -27.32 -23.17 20.72
CA ASP A 143 -27.18 -22.22 21.84
C ASP A 143 -25.75 -22.16 22.40
N GLY A 144 -24.76 -22.82 21.78
CA GLY A 144 -23.35 -22.70 22.13
C GLY A 144 -22.86 -23.59 23.28
N ARG A 145 -23.61 -24.64 23.66
CA ARG A 145 -23.19 -25.62 24.68
C ARG A 145 -22.32 -26.70 24.08
N ILE A 146 -21.29 -27.11 24.81
CA ILE A 146 -20.37 -28.18 24.37
C ILE A 146 -21.08 -29.54 24.48
N LEU A 147 -21.39 -30.17 23.35
CA LEU A 147 -21.91 -31.54 23.26
C LEU A 147 -20.78 -32.59 23.31
N TYR A 148 -19.64 -32.26 22.72
CA TYR A 148 -18.47 -33.14 22.63
C TYR A 148 -17.18 -32.33 22.68
N ALA A 149 -16.13 -32.91 23.25
CA ALA A 149 -14.78 -32.39 23.30
C ALA A 149 -13.80 -33.55 23.13
N SER A 150 -12.80 -33.42 22.25
CA SER A 150 -11.82 -34.48 21.98
C SER A 150 -10.80 -34.65 23.12
N PRO A 151 -10.17 -35.84 23.29
CA PRO A 151 -9.19 -36.10 24.34
C PRO A 151 -7.99 -35.13 24.33
N SER A 152 -7.60 -34.64 23.16
CA SER A 152 -6.61 -33.58 22.96
C SER A 152 -6.93 -32.27 23.70
N GLY A 153 -8.23 -31.94 23.85
CA GLY A 153 -8.70 -30.76 24.57
C GLY A 153 -8.11 -30.65 25.98
N LYS A 154 -7.87 -31.78 26.66
CA LYS A 154 -7.24 -31.79 27.99
C LYS A 154 -5.79 -31.31 27.99
N GLN A 155 -5.01 -31.64 26.96
CA GLN A 155 -3.62 -31.18 26.84
C GLN A 155 -3.54 -29.67 26.53
N LEU A 156 -4.57 -29.11 25.90
CA LEU A 156 -4.58 -27.73 25.42
C LEU A 156 -5.28 -26.74 26.36
N THR A 157 -6.33 -27.20 27.05
CA THR A 157 -7.18 -26.39 27.96
C THR A 157 -6.95 -26.69 29.45
N GLY A 158 -6.37 -27.84 29.78
CA GLY A 158 -6.25 -28.34 31.15
C GLY A 158 -7.51 -29.04 31.71
N TYR A 159 -8.69 -28.82 31.12
CA TYR A 159 -9.95 -29.44 31.56
C TYR A 159 -10.10 -30.87 31.04
N ASN A 160 -10.75 -31.73 31.83
CA ASN A 160 -11.22 -33.04 31.38
C ASN A 160 -12.48 -32.88 30.50
N GLN A 161 -12.82 -33.90 29.70
CA GLN A 161 -13.96 -33.83 28.78
C GLN A 161 -15.29 -33.60 29.53
N GLU A 162 -15.43 -34.23 30.69
CA GLU A 162 -16.55 -34.16 31.62
C GLU A 162 -16.71 -32.77 32.27
N GLU A 163 -15.64 -31.97 32.29
CA GLU A 163 -15.66 -30.60 32.82
C GLU A 163 -16.05 -29.56 31.77
N LEU A 164 -16.00 -29.91 30.48
CA LEU A 164 -16.36 -29.04 29.36
C LEU A 164 -17.79 -29.29 28.88
N VAL A 165 -18.19 -30.56 28.74
CA VAL A 165 -19.49 -30.96 28.18
C VAL A 165 -20.66 -30.43 29.02
N GLY A 166 -21.71 -29.94 28.36
CA GLY A 166 -22.94 -29.39 28.95
C GLY A 166 -22.90 -27.88 29.27
N LYS A 167 -21.71 -27.31 29.47
CA LYS A 167 -21.48 -25.86 29.71
C LYS A 167 -21.47 -25.07 28.39
N PHE A 168 -21.63 -23.75 28.47
CA PHE A 168 -21.49 -22.88 27.30
C PHE A 168 -20.02 -22.67 26.96
N ILE A 169 -19.68 -22.68 25.68
CA ILE A 169 -18.31 -22.35 25.23
C ILE A 169 -17.92 -20.93 25.65
N SER A 170 -18.88 -20.01 25.67
CA SER A 170 -18.72 -18.62 26.08
C SER A 170 -18.36 -18.46 27.56
N ASP A 171 -18.57 -19.45 28.42
CA ASP A 171 -18.11 -19.42 29.82
C ASP A 171 -16.57 -19.43 29.89
N PHE A 172 -15.92 -20.16 28.98
CA PHE A 172 -14.47 -20.32 28.87
C PHE A 172 -13.79 -19.27 27.96
N ILE A 173 -14.51 -18.28 27.45
CA ILE A 173 -13.97 -17.24 26.57
C ILE A 173 -13.66 -15.97 27.38
N HIS A 174 -12.58 -15.26 27.05
CA HIS A 174 -12.28 -13.98 27.69
C HIS A 174 -13.42 -12.95 27.47
N PRO A 175 -13.86 -12.17 28.49
CA PRO A 175 -15.02 -11.28 28.40
C PRO A 175 -15.15 -10.46 27.11
N ASP A 176 -14.09 -9.74 26.70
CA ASP A 176 -14.08 -8.92 25.48
C ASP A 176 -14.34 -9.72 24.19
N ASP A 177 -13.90 -10.99 24.15
CA ASP A 177 -14.01 -11.86 22.98
C ASP A 177 -15.40 -12.51 22.87
N LYS A 178 -16.19 -12.55 23.97
CA LYS A 178 -17.51 -13.22 24.01
C LYS A 178 -18.50 -12.64 23.00
N ILE A 179 -18.56 -11.32 22.89
CA ILE A 179 -19.52 -10.62 22.00
C ILE A 179 -19.19 -10.92 20.54
N LEU A 180 -17.90 -10.93 20.19
CA LEU A 180 -17.45 -11.29 18.85
C LEU A 180 -17.77 -12.76 18.55
N PHE A 181 -17.37 -13.69 19.41
CA PHE A 181 -17.65 -15.13 19.22
C PHE A 181 -19.14 -15.39 18.97
N VAL A 182 -20.02 -14.86 19.83
CA VAL A 182 -21.47 -15.10 19.73
C VAL A 182 -22.07 -14.51 18.44
N ARG A 183 -21.59 -13.34 17.98
CA ARG A 183 -22.05 -12.74 16.72
C ARG A 183 -21.68 -13.61 15.52
N GLU A 184 -20.40 -13.92 15.35
CA GLU A 184 -19.91 -14.70 14.19
C GLU A 184 -20.49 -16.13 14.19
N PHE A 185 -20.68 -16.72 15.37
CA PHE A 185 -21.31 -18.03 15.53
C PHE A 185 -22.77 -18.04 15.06
N HIS A 186 -23.59 -17.06 15.48
CA HIS A 186 -24.97 -16.95 15.01
C HIS A 186 -25.05 -16.59 13.52
N GLU A 187 -24.17 -15.74 13.00
CA GLU A 187 -24.13 -15.41 11.56
C GLU A 187 -23.75 -16.63 10.70
N SER A 188 -22.79 -17.45 11.16
CA SER A 188 -22.44 -18.71 10.52
C SER A 188 -23.62 -19.70 10.51
N ILE A 189 -24.37 -19.84 11.62
CA ILE A 189 -25.60 -20.65 11.67
C ILE A 189 -26.68 -20.11 10.70
N ALA A 190 -26.91 -18.80 10.69
CA ALA A 190 -27.97 -18.18 9.90
C ALA A 190 -27.69 -18.19 8.38
N THR A 191 -26.42 -18.09 7.98
CA THR A 191 -26.00 -18.08 6.57
C THR A 191 -25.61 -19.46 6.03
N GLY A 192 -25.25 -20.40 6.90
CA GLY A 192 -24.65 -21.68 6.52
C GLY A 192 -23.17 -21.59 6.14
N ASN A 193 -22.56 -20.40 6.18
CA ASN A 193 -21.15 -20.19 5.85
C ASN A 193 -20.22 -20.75 6.95
N PRO A 194 -19.01 -21.23 6.60
CA PRO A 194 -18.02 -21.65 7.59
C PRO A 194 -17.49 -20.46 8.41
N LEU A 195 -17.27 -20.71 9.69
CA LEU A 195 -16.73 -19.78 10.67
C LEU A 195 -15.20 -19.95 10.78
N ARG A 196 -14.46 -18.84 10.83
CA ARG A 196 -13.05 -18.81 11.25
C ARG A 196 -12.82 -17.60 12.13
N LEU A 197 -12.42 -17.82 13.39
CA LEU A 197 -12.08 -16.73 14.31
C LEU A 197 -10.92 -17.11 15.25
N PHE A 198 -10.42 -16.12 15.97
CA PHE A 198 -9.40 -16.28 17.00
C PHE A 198 -9.93 -15.71 18.32
N TYR A 199 -9.73 -16.41 19.43
CA TYR A 199 -10.19 -15.97 20.75
C TYR A 199 -9.35 -16.53 21.88
N ARG A 200 -9.35 -15.84 23.03
CA ARG A 200 -8.69 -16.27 24.26
C ARG A 200 -9.60 -17.24 25.01
N PHE A 201 -9.17 -18.50 25.11
CA PHE A 201 -9.79 -19.55 25.93
C PHE A 201 -9.12 -19.59 27.31
N GLN A 202 -9.90 -19.47 28.38
CA GLN A 202 -9.47 -19.61 29.77
C GLN A 202 -9.22 -21.09 30.09
N LYS A 203 -8.04 -21.43 30.58
CA LYS A 203 -7.67 -22.78 31.01
C LYS A 203 -8.10 -23.06 32.45
N ALA A 204 -8.03 -24.34 32.84
CA ALA A 204 -8.25 -24.80 34.22
C ALA A 204 -7.33 -24.15 35.27
N ASP A 205 -6.15 -23.64 34.88
CA ASP A 205 -5.22 -22.89 35.74
C ASP A 205 -5.52 -21.37 35.80
N ASN A 206 -6.58 -20.91 35.14
CA ASN A 206 -6.96 -19.50 34.91
C ASN A 206 -6.00 -18.69 34.03
N SER A 207 -4.98 -19.30 33.42
CA SER A 207 -4.26 -18.70 32.30
C SER A 207 -5.15 -18.68 31.04
N TYR A 208 -4.84 -17.79 30.10
CA TYR A 208 -5.48 -17.81 28.78
C TYR A 208 -4.56 -18.43 27.72
N THR A 209 -5.15 -19.15 26.77
CA THR A 209 -4.50 -19.53 25.51
C THR A 209 -5.30 -18.98 24.35
N ILE A 210 -4.63 -18.46 23.32
CA ILE A 210 -5.30 -18.07 22.09
C ILE A 210 -5.52 -19.36 21.27
N PHE A 211 -6.77 -19.59 20.86
CA PHE A 211 -7.08 -20.59 19.83
C PHE A 211 -7.33 -19.91 18.49
N GLU A 212 -6.77 -20.49 17.43
CA GLU A 212 -7.34 -20.36 16.09
C GLU A 212 -8.42 -21.42 15.94
N SER A 213 -9.65 -21.02 15.65
CA SER A 213 -10.80 -21.91 15.56
C SER A 213 -11.50 -21.80 14.22
N HIS A 214 -11.68 -22.95 13.56
CA HIS A 214 -12.43 -23.10 12.31
C HIS A 214 -13.63 -23.98 12.57
N GLY A 215 -14.79 -23.68 11.99
CA GLY A 215 -15.98 -24.51 12.18
C GLY A 215 -17.09 -24.26 11.17
N HIS A 216 -18.15 -25.03 11.27
CA HIS A 216 -19.33 -24.89 10.42
C HIS A 216 -20.59 -25.49 11.09
N PRO A 217 -21.79 -24.99 10.76
CA PRO A 217 -23.02 -25.63 11.18
C PRO A 217 -23.23 -26.97 10.46
N HIS A 218 -23.99 -27.87 11.10
CA HIS A 218 -24.53 -29.08 10.47
C HIS A 218 -26.05 -28.94 10.37
N LEU A 219 -26.49 -28.43 9.23
CA LEU A 219 -27.88 -28.16 8.89
C LEU A 219 -28.54 -29.41 8.30
N THR A 220 -29.68 -29.87 8.82
CA THR A 220 -30.46 -30.95 8.17
C THR A 220 -31.66 -30.40 7.38
N SER A 221 -32.03 -31.11 6.31
CA SER A 221 -33.10 -30.73 5.37
C SER A 221 -34.50 -31.15 5.81
N GLU A 222 -34.64 -31.78 6.99
CA GLU A 222 -35.91 -32.32 7.50
C GLU A 222 -36.92 -31.25 7.94
N ALA A 223 -36.49 -29.98 8.06
CA ALA A 223 -37.34 -28.85 8.45
C ALA A 223 -38.44 -28.49 7.43
N ALA A 224 -38.41 -29.05 6.21
CA ALA A 224 -39.36 -28.73 5.13
C ALA A 224 -40.82 -29.21 5.37
N ALA A 225 -41.11 -29.87 6.50
CA ALA A 225 -42.40 -30.49 6.78
C ALA A 225 -43.44 -29.58 7.48
N PHE A 226 -43.06 -28.41 8.01
CA PHE A 226 -43.96 -27.58 8.84
C PHE A 226 -43.98 -26.08 8.45
N GLY A 227 -44.76 -25.77 7.40
CA GLY A 227 -45.27 -24.42 7.16
C GLY A 227 -44.49 -23.57 6.13
N PRO A 228 -45.16 -22.63 5.43
CA PRO A 228 -44.53 -21.80 4.40
C PRO A 228 -43.96 -20.50 4.97
N ASN A 229 -42.68 -20.51 5.36
CA ASN A 229 -41.68 -19.43 5.20
C ASN A 229 -40.41 -19.73 6.03
N ASN A 230 -39.26 -19.19 5.60
CA ASN A 230 -37.94 -19.31 6.24
C ASN A 230 -37.39 -20.75 6.41
N ALA A 231 -36.86 -21.32 5.33
CA ALA A 231 -36.07 -22.55 5.37
C ALA A 231 -34.57 -22.28 5.65
N ALA A 232 -34.27 -21.67 6.79
CA ALA A 232 -32.95 -21.90 7.40
C ALA A 232 -32.92 -23.37 7.86
N GLY A 233 -31.94 -24.15 7.40
CA GLY A 233 -31.86 -25.57 7.76
C GLY A 233 -31.74 -25.74 9.27
N PHE A 234 -32.38 -26.76 9.85
CA PHE A 234 -32.32 -26.92 11.31
C PHE A 234 -30.91 -27.37 11.71
N CYS A 235 -30.16 -26.49 12.35
CA CYS A 235 -28.81 -26.78 12.82
C CYS A 235 -28.90 -27.80 13.96
N ARG A 236 -28.49 -29.06 13.73
CA ARG A 236 -28.47 -30.09 14.79
C ARG A 236 -27.21 -30.02 15.66
N GLY A 237 -26.18 -29.33 15.20
CA GLY A 237 -24.94 -29.09 15.93
C GLY A 237 -23.93 -28.33 15.08
N PHE A 238 -22.92 -27.76 15.70
CA PHE A 238 -21.90 -26.95 15.05
C PHE A 238 -20.52 -27.54 15.35
N PHE A 239 -19.75 -27.87 14.31
CA PHE A 239 -18.46 -28.55 14.45
C PHE A 239 -17.35 -27.51 14.50
N MET A 240 -16.45 -27.60 15.48
CA MET A 240 -15.34 -26.66 15.71
C MET A 240 -14.02 -27.40 15.90
N MET A 241 -13.01 -26.99 15.13
CA MET A 241 -11.60 -27.39 15.28
C MET A 241 -10.81 -26.19 15.82
N ALA A 242 -10.33 -26.28 17.06
CA ALA A 242 -9.51 -25.26 17.70
C ALA A 242 -8.06 -25.72 17.84
N ARG A 243 -7.09 -24.92 17.39
CA ARG A 243 -5.65 -25.21 17.55
C ARG A 243 -4.93 -24.11 18.35
N PRO A 244 -3.97 -24.44 19.23
CA PRO A 244 -3.24 -23.45 20.01
C PRO A 244 -2.45 -22.55 19.08
N TYR A 245 -2.60 -21.24 19.23
CA TYR A 245 -1.81 -20.29 18.47
C TYR A 245 -0.32 -20.34 18.93
N PRO A 246 0.69 -20.29 18.05
CA PRO A 246 2.06 -20.63 18.42
C PRO A 246 2.76 -19.59 19.32
N THR A 247 2.76 -19.81 20.64
CA THR A 247 3.39 -18.91 21.63
C THR A 247 4.78 -19.32 22.12
N LYS A 248 5.38 -20.42 21.63
CA LYS A 248 6.71 -20.87 22.11
C LYS A 248 7.84 -19.85 21.90
N ASN A 249 7.72 -18.96 20.91
CA ASN A 249 8.66 -17.87 20.70
C ASN A 249 8.38 -16.63 21.60
N ALA A 250 7.17 -16.52 22.17
CA ALA A 250 6.80 -15.44 23.09
C ALA A 250 7.41 -15.63 24.48
N ASN A 251 7.43 -16.86 25.04
CA ASN A 251 8.05 -17.14 26.34
C ASN A 251 9.53 -16.74 26.41
N LEU A 252 10.25 -16.79 25.28
CA LEU A 252 11.64 -16.36 25.16
C LEU A 252 11.77 -14.82 25.10
N LEU A 253 10.77 -14.15 24.54
CA LEU A 253 10.66 -12.69 24.49
C LEU A 253 10.32 -12.12 25.87
N ASP A 254 9.39 -12.74 26.61
CA ASP A 254 8.97 -12.31 27.95
C ASP A 254 10.15 -12.32 28.94
N SER A 255 10.92 -13.42 29.00
CA SER A 255 12.07 -13.48 29.90
C SER A 255 13.18 -12.48 29.52
N PHE A 256 13.33 -12.15 28.24
CA PHE A 256 14.23 -11.08 27.79
C PHE A 256 13.72 -9.69 28.18
N LEU A 257 12.41 -9.45 28.13
CA LEU A 257 11.76 -8.23 28.58
C LEU A 257 11.86 -8.07 30.11
N GLU A 258 11.67 -9.14 30.88
CA GLU A 258 11.92 -9.15 32.33
C GLU A 258 13.37 -8.75 32.65
N HIS A 259 14.37 -9.39 32.01
CA HIS A 259 15.79 -9.03 32.19
C HIS A 259 16.12 -7.60 31.75
N LYS A 260 15.39 -7.04 30.78
CA LYS A 260 15.55 -5.65 30.34
C LYS A 260 14.95 -4.66 31.35
N ILE A 261 13.75 -4.94 31.86
CA ILE A 261 13.09 -4.15 32.92
C ILE A 261 13.90 -4.19 34.21
N GLU A 262 14.48 -5.35 34.56
CA GLU A 262 15.33 -5.49 35.73
C GLU A 262 16.65 -4.72 35.58
N ASN A 263 17.28 -4.76 34.39
CA ASN A 263 18.42 -3.89 34.08
C ASN A 263 18.07 -2.40 34.21
N GLU A 264 16.93 -1.96 33.67
CA GLU A 264 16.52 -0.55 33.72
C GLU A 264 16.25 -0.08 35.16
N ARG A 265 15.63 -0.94 35.99
CA ARG A 265 15.49 -0.72 37.44
C ARG A 265 16.83 -0.61 38.16
N LEU A 266 17.77 -1.52 37.86
CA LEU A 266 19.12 -1.50 38.43
C LEU A 266 19.91 -0.26 38.00
N THR A 267 19.86 0.10 36.71
CA THR A 267 20.48 1.34 36.18
C THR A 267 19.91 2.57 36.87
N LYS A 268 18.58 2.65 37.05
CA LYS A 268 17.96 3.75 37.79
C LYS A 268 18.40 3.79 39.25
N ARG A 269 18.46 2.64 39.94
CA ARG A 269 18.91 2.59 41.34
C ARG A 269 20.39 2.98 41.49
N ILE A 270 21.24 2.66 40.51
CA ILE A 270 22.64 3.13 40.45
C ILE A 270 22.72 4.64 40.24
N ALA A 271 21.82 5.23 39.42
CA ALA A 271 21.74 6.67 39.24
C ALA A 271 21.28 7.39 40.53
N ASP A 272 20.27 6.87 41.22
CA ASP A 272 19.79 7.38 42.50
C ASP A 272 20.90 7.34 43.57
N LEU A 273 21.59 6.20 43.72
CA LEU A 273 22.69 6.03 44.69
C LEU A 273 23.88 6.96 44.40
N ARG A 274 24.23 7.18 43.12
CA ARG A 274 25.27 8.16 42.73
C ARG A 274 24.87 9.60 43.05
N LYS A 275 23.56 9.92 42.98
CA LYS A 275 23.04 11.23 43.36
C LYS A 275 23.08 11.42 44.87
N GLU A 276 22.75 10.39 45.66
CA GLU A 276 22.91 10.39 47.12
C GLU A 276 24.40 10.58 47.50
N GLU A 277 25.32 9.83 46.88
CA GLU A 277 26.78 9.96 47.07
C GLU A 277 27.31 11.37 46.70
N GLN A 278 26.81 11.96 45.62
CA GLN A 278 27.19 13.32 45.23
C GLN A 278 26.59 14.38 46.16
N GLU A 279 25.35 14.23 46.62
CA GLU A 279 24.74 15.14 47.60
C GLU A 279 25.43 15.06 48.97
N GLU A 280 25.86 13.88 49.41
CA GLU A 280 26.74 13.74 50.58
C GLU A 280 28.10 14.39 50.36
N THR A 281 28.72 14.22 49.19
CA THR A 281 30.00 14.85 48.85
C THR A 281 29.88 16.39 48.87
N GLU A 282 28.83 16.95 48.29
CA GLU A 282 28.53 18.39 48.34
C GLU A 282 28.15 18.87 49.75
N ALA A 283 27.52 18.03 50.57
CA ALA A 283 27.26 18.33 51.98
C ALA A 283 28.55 18.36 52.80
N GLN A 284 29.45 17.40 52.61
CA GLN A 284 30.78 17.36 53.22
C GLN A 284 31.63 18.56 52.78
N GLN A 285 31.61 18.93 51.49
CA GLN A 285 32.33 20.09 50.98
C GLN A 285 31.77 21.41 51.53
N ARG A 286 30.44 21.57 51.62
CA ARG A 286 29.79 22.72 52.28
C ARG A 286 30.07 22.77 53.78
N HIS A 287 30.16 21.63 54.46
CA HIS A 287 30.54 21.54 55.86
C HIS A 287 32.03 21.92 56.07
N TRP A 288 32.91 21.50 55.16
CA TRP A 288 34.33 21.88 55.16
C TRP A 288 34.52 23.39 54.94
N LEU A 289 33.78 23.99 54.00
CA LEU A 289 33.76 25.45 53.77
C LEU A 289 33.25 26.22 54.99
N LYS A 290 32.13 25.80 55.61
CA LYS A 290 31.66 26.39 56.88
C LYS A 290 32.70 26.29 58.01
N LYS A 291 33.55 25.26 57.99
CA LYS A 291 34.64 25.09 58.97
C LYS A 291 35.84 26.01 58.71
N GLN A 292 35.95 26.62 57.52
CA GLN A 292 36.97 27.65 57.23
C GLN A 292 36.50 29.06 57.62
N GLU A 293 35.23 29.41 57.42
CA GLU A 293 34.68 30.71 57.86
C GLU A 293 34.50 30.82 59.38
N GLY A 294 34.61 29.69 60.09
CA GLY A 294 34.13 29.50 61.45
C GLY A 294 35.17 29.39 62.57
N HIS A 295 36.41 29.90 62.45
CA HIS A 295 37.22 30.27 63.63
C HIS A 295 38.45 31.13 63.30
N GLY A 296 38.52 32.33 63.89
CA GLY A 296 39.63 33.28 63.72
C GLY A 296 40.05 33.96 65.02
N SER A 297 40.63 33.22 65.96
CA SER A 297 41.42 33.77 67.09
C SER A 297 42.38 32.72 67.66
N VAL A 298 43.50 33.18 68.23
CA VAL A 298 44.65 32.34 68.63
C VAL A 298 44.87 32.37 70.14
N THR A 299 45.09 31.21 70.76
CA THR A 299 46.01 31.02 71.90
C THR A 299 46.36 29.52 72.09
N PRO A 300 47.58 29.17 72.55
CA PRO A 300 48.02 27.77 72.78
C PRO A 300 47.99 27.35 74.27
N SER A 301 47.90 26.03 74.54
CA SER A 301 48.79 25.25 75.44
C SER A 301 48.19 23.94 76.01
N GLU A 302 49.10 22.98 76.28
CA GLU A 302 49.15 21.96 77.36
C GLU A 302 48.09 20.82 77.57
N THR A 303 48.53 19.59 77.24
CA THR A 303 48.81 18.43 78.15
C THR A 303 47.73 17.71 79.01
N GLN A 304 47.94 16.37 79.18
CA GLN A 304 47.34 15.37 80.13
C GLN A 304 46.16 14.51 79.59
N VAL A 305 46.25 13.15 79.50
CA VAL A 305 46.17 12.04 80.53
C VAL A 305 44.72 11.87 81.05
N THR A 306 44.04 10.71 81.15
CA THR A 306 44.34 9.26 81.39
C THR A 306 43.96 8.33 80.18
N GLU A 307 44.34 7.05 80.02
CA GLU A 307 44.25 5.84 80.91
C GLU A 307 42.80 5.48 81.33
N SER A 308 42.35 4.22 81.35
CA SER A 308 42.93 2.87 81.10
C SER A 308 41.81 1.91 80.57
N GLU A 309 41.85 0.56 80.39
CA GLU A 309 42.72 -0.58 80.77
C GLU A 309 42.92 -1.60 79.58
N THR A 310 43.15 -2.90 79.89
CA THR A 310 43.44 -4.10 79.04
C THR A 310 43.01 -5.37 79.85
N PRO A 311 43.38 -6.66 79.60
CA PRO A 311 44.15 -7.37 78.54
C PRO A 311 43.33 -8.52 77.87
N GLY A 312 43.81 -9.48 77.05
CA GLY A 312 45.12 -9.89 76.48
C GLY A 312 44.85 -11.05 75.47
N SER A 313 45.78 -11.64 74.70
CA SER A 313 47.24 -11.82 74.86
C SER A 313 47.97 -12.14 73.52
N ALA A 314 49.30 -11.96 73.50
CA ALA A 314 50.37 -12.75 72.83
C ALA A 314 50.26 -13.29 71.37
N SER A 315 51.31 -13.32 70.53
CA SER A 315 52.71 -12.80 70.63
C SER A 315 53.54 -13.04 69.35
N VAL A 316 54.42 -12.07 68.97
CA VAL A 316 55.72 -12.23 68.24
C VAL A 316 55.67 -12.82 66.80
N GLY A 317 56.47 -12.42 65.79
CA GLY A 317 57.52 -11.40 65.55
C GLY A 317 57.94 -11.55 64.06
N SER A 318 58.63 -10.69 63.29
CA SER A 318 59.58 -9.58 63.47
C SER A 318 60.76 -9.77 62.47
N VAL A 319 60.88 -8.87 61.47
CA VAL A 319 62.16 -8.36 60.89
C VAL A 319 62.90 -9.09 59.73
N GLN A 320 63.18 -8.33 58.65
CA GLN A 320 64.24 -8.47 57.59
C GLN A 320 64.13 -9.60 56.51
N SER A 321 64.65 -9.48 55.27
CA SER A 321 65.31 -8.37 54.50
C SER A 321 65.41 -8.64 52.98
N ASN A 322 65.89 -7.64 52.19
CA ASN A 322 66.52 -7.73 50.84
C ASN A 322 65.60 -7.97 49.59
N ASP A 323 65.92 -7.58 48.32
CA ASP A 323 67.17 -7.08 47.67
C ASP A 323 66.97 -5.98 46.56
N TYR A 324 67.87 -4.98 46.55
CA TYR A 324 68.60 -4.28 45.44
C TYR A 324 68.04 -3.41 44.27
N ASN A 325 68.93 -2.47 43.85
CA ASN A 325 68.93 -1.57 42.67
C ASN A 325 69.51 -2.29 41.40
N GLY A 326 69.49 -1.81 40.14
CA GLY A 326 68.97 -0.59 39.48
C GLY A 326 70.00 0.13 38.56
N MET A 327 69.72 0.39 37.26
CA MET A 327 70.28 1.46 36.35
C MET A 327 69.90 1.27 34.83
N PRO A 328 70.09 2.26 33.92
CA PRO A 328 69.62 2.27 32.50
C PRO A 328 70.77 2.42 31.42
N PRO A 329 70.58 3.02 30.22
CA PRO A 329 70.19 2.40 28.92
C PRO A 329 71.23 2.52 27.76
N PRO A 330 70.97 1.93 26.57
CA PRO A 330 71.26 2.59 25.28
C PRO A 330 70.17 2.37 24.18
N ALA A 331 70.42 2.72 22.90
CA ALA A 331 69.37 2.98 21.88
C ALA A 331 69.50 2.30 20.48
N LYS A 332 68.33 2.10 19.82
CA LYS A 332 67.97 1.99 18.37
C LYS A 332 68.91 1.27 17.36
N PRO A 333 68.35 0.39 16.48
CA PRO A 333 67.80 0.85 15.19
C PRO A 333 66.52 0.12 14.67
N ASN A 334 66.13 0.38 13.41
CA ASN A 334 65.00 -0.19 12.63
C ASN A 334 65.22 -1.70 12.28
N VAL A 335 64.30 -2.51 11.72
CA VAL A 335 63.20 -2.28 10.74
C VAL A 335 62.08 -3.35 10.83
N SER A 336 60.91 -3.04 10.25
CA SER A 336 59.91 -3.98 9.64
C SER A 336 58.70 -4.48 10.45
N ASN A 337 57.56 -4.49 9.75
CA ASN A 337 56.34 -5.30 9.88
C ASN A 337 55.49 -5.26 11.18
N THR A 338 54.38 -4.54 11.08
CA THR A 338 53.00 -4.97 11.40
C THR A 338 52.81 -6.02 12.51
N ALA A 339 52.49 -5.56 13.72
CA ALA A 339 52.01 -6.42 14.80
C ALA A 339 50.50 -6.69 14.71
N LEU A 340 50.07 -7.88 15.14
CA LEU A 340 48.69 -8.37 15.05
C LEU A 340 47.70 -7.58 15.93
N THR A 341 46.50 -7.38 15.41
CA THR A 341 45.26 -7.24 16.21
C THR A 341 44.42 -8.51 16.04
N GLN A 342 43.64 -8.86 17.07
CA GLN A 342 42.80 -10.08 17.09
C GLN A 342 41.88 -10.19 15.87
N GLN A 343 41.33 -9.04 15.45
CA GLN A 343 40.37 -8.88 14.36
C GLN A 343 40.88 -9.43 13.02
N ASN A 344 42.19 -9.29 12.73
CA ASN A 344 42.79 -9.77 11.49
C ASN A 344 43.03 -11.30 11.47
N LEU A 345 42.83 -11.99 12.61
CA LEU A 345 42.95 -13.44 12.72
C LEU A 345 41.62 -14.15 12.42
N ASP A 346 40.49 -13.49 12.71
CA ASP A 346 39.15 -14.05 12.49
C ASP A 346 38.74 -13.93 11.01
N GLU A 347 39.00 -12.78 10.35
CA GLU A 347 38.76 -12.63 8.89
C GLU A 347 39.52 -13.66 8.06
N ALA A 348 40.77 -13.99 8.44
CA ALA A 348 41.61 -14.96 7.73
C ALA A 348 41.10 -16.41 7.83
N ASN A 349 40.22 -16.73 8.79
CA ASN A 349 39.64 -18.07 8.97
C ASN A 349 38.25 -18.24 8.33
N ALA A 350 37.62 -17.15 7.87
CA ALA A 350 36.31 -17.19 7.22
C ALA A 350 36.33 -17.72 5.78
N SER A 351 37.48 -17.62 5.08
CA SER A 351 37.56 -17.82 3.63
C SER A 351 37.81 -19.27 3.15
N SER A 352 37.68 -20.29 4.00
CA SER A 352 37.98 -21.68 3.60
C SER A 352 37.18 -22.78 4.32
N LYS A 353 35.88 -22.87 4.05
CA LYS A 353 35.08 -24.10 4.24
C LYS A 353 34.10 -24.29 3.07
N PRO A 354 33.88 -25.53 2.57
CA PRO A 354 32.79 -25.83 1.64
C PRO A 354 31.46 -26.02 2.39
N ASP A 355 30.34 -25.64 1.76
CA ASP A 355 29.00 -25.65 2.36
C ASP A 355 28.59 -27.02 2.93
N SER A 356 28.06 -27.02 4.15
CA SER A 356 27.47 -28.21 4.78
C SER A 356 26.09 -28.52 4.20
N ILE A 357 25.67 -29.79 4.25
CA ILE A 357 24.38 -30.22 3.69
C ILE A 357 23.16 -29.59 4.42
N ASN A 358 23.32 -29.17 5.68
CA ASN A 358 22.30 -28.42 6.42
C ASN A 358 22.01 -27.04 5.79
N ASP A 359 23.02 -26.39 5.20
CA ASP A 359 22.90 -25.04 4.62
C ASP A 359 22.03 -25.01 3.36
N LYS A 360 21.77 -26.19 2.78
CA LYS A 360 20.83 -26.40 1.67
C LYS A 360 19.40 -26.69 2.13
N MET A 361 19.18 -27.05 3.40
CA MET A 361 17.84 -27.24 3.96
C MET A 361 17.22 -25.95 4.50
N ALA A 362 18.04 -24.97 4.91
CA ALA A 362 17.59 -23.67 5.42
C ALA A 362 16.85 -22.75 4.41
N ARG A 363 16.54 -23.25 3.20
CA ARG A 363 15.81 -22.53 2.14
C ARG A 363 14.41 -23.08 1.85
N TYR A 364 13.89 -23.99 2.69
CA TYR A 364 12.62 -24.70 2.45
C TYR A 364 11.63 -24.70 3.63
N GLU A 365 11.91 -23.97 4.72
CA GLU A 365 10.94 -23.71 5.79
C GLU A 365 10.35 -22.29 5.61
N GLY A 366 9.03 -22.14 5.76
CA GLY A 366 8.30 -20.94 5.35
C GLY A 366 7.50 -20.25 6.46
N ALA A 367 6.86 -19.13 6.08
CA ALA A 367 6.01 -18.27 6.91
C ALA A 367 6.67 -17.74 8.19
N THR A 368 7.17 -16.50 8.13
CA THR A 368 7.75 -15.81 9.28
C THR A 368 6.67 -15.45 10.30
N HIS A 369 7.04 -15.43 11.59
CA HIS A 369 6.07 -15.23 12.68
C HIS A 369 5.41 -13.84 12.68
N ILE A 370 5.96 -12.87 11.93
CA ILE A 370 5.37 -11.55 11.69
C ILE A 370 4.10 -11.67 10.84
N GLU A 371 4.16 -12.42 9.73
CA GLU A 371 3.05 -12.59 8.78
C GLU A 371 1.82 -13.22 9.46
N THR A 372 2.05 -14.14 10.41
CA THR A 372 0.98 -14.78 11.18
C THR A 372 0.30 -13.81 12.16
N ILE A 373 1.00 -12.78 12.67
CA ILE A 373 0.43 -11.76 13.56
C ILE A 373 -0.37 -10.70 12.76
N GLU A 374 0.13 -10.28 11.59
CA GLU A 374 -0.60 -9.38 10.69
C GLU A 374 -1.94 -9.98 10.23
N MET A 375 -1.95 -11.29 9.92
CA MET A 375 -3.13 -12.04 9.45
C MET A 375 -4.28 -12.10 10.47
N LEU A 376 -3.97 -11.89 11.75
CA LEU A 376 -4.79 -12.34 12.88
C LEU A 376 -5.42 -11.18 13.66
N THR A 377 -4.71 -10.05 13.74
CA THR A 377 -5.16 -8.84 14.44
C THR A 377 -5.79 -7.79 13.52
N GLY A 378 -5.67 -7.96 12.19
CA GLY A 378 -6.01 -6.92 11.21
C GLY A 378 -5.05 -5.72 11.20
N LEU A 379 -4.08 -5.68 12.11
CA LEU A 379 -3.07 -4.63 12.24
C LEU A 379 -1.75 -5.15 11.68
N ARG A 380 -1.23 -4.51 10.62
CA ARG A 380 0.10 -4.80 10.09
C ARG A 380 1.17 -4.23 11.02
N TYR A 381 2.00 -5.09 11.58
CA TYR A 381 3.16 -4.71 12.39
C TYR A 381 4.45 -4.93 11.59
N ARG A 382 4.74 -3.97 10.70
CA ARG A 382 6.07 -3.84 10.10
C ARG A 382 7.02 -3.14 11.06
N GLU A 383 8.27 -3.58 11.08
CA GLU A 383 9.35 -2.74 11.61
C GLU A 383 9.44 -1.46 10.76
N GLY A 384 9.12 -0.32 11.38
CA GLY A 384 9.04 0.98 10.70
C GLY A 384 7.98 1.91 11.29
N GLU A 385 6.85 1.38 11.77
CA GLU A 385 5.74 2.19 12.28
C GLU A 385 5.43 1.90 13.76
N ARG A 386 5.97 2.74 14.65
CA ARG A 386 5.35 2.99 15.97
C ARG A 386 5.63 4.41 16.42
N SER A 387 4.62 5.05 17.01
CA SER A 387 4.63 6.46 17.39
C SER A 387 5.22 6.74 18.79
N GLN A 388 6.09 7.77 18.85
CA GLN A 388 6.27 8.78 19.90
C GLN A 388 6.44 8.38 21.40
N GLY A 389 7.47 8.94 22.05
CA GLY A 389 7.69 8.99 23.51
C GLY A 389 8.57 7.86 24.09
N ILE A 390 9.36 8.03 25.16
CA ILE A 390 9.58 9.15 26.12
C ILE A 390 11.08 9.15 26.55
N SER A 391 11.54 10.19 27.29
CA SER A 391 12.84 10.32 28.02
C SER A 391 14.08 10.70 27.19
N THR A 392 14.65 11.92 27.25
CA THR A 392 15.32 12.69 28.35
C THR A 392 16.81 12.35 28.57
N GLY A 393 17.70 13.34 28.42
CA GLY A 393 19.07 13.32 28.95
C GLY A 393 20.14 13.88 28.01
N ASP A 394 20.57 15.13 28.24
CA ASP A 394 21.69 15.76 27.51
C ASP A 394 23.08 15.25 27.96
N ALA A 395 24.03 15.25 27.01
CA ALA A 395 25.46 15.43 27.31
C ALA A 395 26.26 15.90 26.07
N SER A 396 26.35 17.22 25.86
CA SER A 396 27.45 17.85 25.10
C SER A 396 28.53 18.32 26.09
N PRO A 397 29.83 18.18 25.78
CA PRO A 397 30.58 19.31 25.21
C PRO A 397 31.69 18.90 24.21
N ALA A 398 32.43 19.76 23.51
CA ALA A 398 32.28 21.10 22.92
C ALA A 398 33.70 21.66 22.63
N LEU A 399 33.87 22.41 21.52
CA LEU A 399 34.91 23.44 21.27
C LEU A 399 36.42 23.08 21.22
N ILE A 400 37.08 23.52 20.11
CA ILE A 400 38.29 24.37 19.95
C ILE A 400 38.84 24.08 18.52
N ARG A 401 38.83 24.98 17.51
CA ARG A 401 39.44 26.32 17.23
C ARG A 401 40.88 26.31 16.68
N GLY A 402 41.10 27.12 15.63
CA GLY A 402 42.40 27.50 15.05
C GLY A 402 42.74 26.73 13.76
N ASP A 403 43.03 27.27 12.57
CA ASP A 403 43.23 28.61 11.94
C ASP A 403 44.59 28.68 11.23
N ALA A 404 44.61 28.51 9.90
CA ALA A 404 45.56 29.07 8.93
C ALA A 404 45.20 28.57 7.51
N GLY A 405 45.14 29.37 6.43
CA GLY A 405 45.28 30.83 6.33
C GLY A 405 46.23 31.25 5.20
N ILE A 406 45.70 31.59 4.02
CA ILE A 406 46.30 32.39 2.93
C ILE A 406 45.12 32.96 2.11
N ALA A 407 45.21 34.20 1.62
CA ALA A 407 44.02 34.93 1.14
C ALA A 407 44.32 36.04 0.11
N ILE A 408 43.25 36.44 -0.61
CA ILE A 408 43.06 37.66 -1.44
C ILE A 408 44.02 37.86 -2.64
N PRO A 409 43.65 38.67 -3.67
CA PRO A 409 42.55 39.65 -3.76
C PRO A 409 41.46 39.40 -4.81
N ILE A 410 40.38 40.19 -4.67
CA ILE A 410 39.28 40.39 -5.64
C ILE A 410 39.48 41.77 -6.29
N ASP A 411 39.17 41.91 -7.58
CA ASP A 411 39.34 43.15 -8.36
C ASP A 411 38.46 44.33 -7.91
N LYS A 412 38.86 45.56 -8.29
CA LYS A 412 38.08 46.78 -8.03
C LYS A 412 38.19 47.87 -9.13
N GLU A 413 37.02 48.25 -9.66
CA GLU A 413 36.63 49.59 -10.16
C GLU A 413 37.29 50.28 -11.40
N SER A 414 36.45 50.41 -12.45
CA SER A 414 35.87 51.71 -12.91
C SER A 414 36.49 52.52 -14.10
N ARG A 415 35.63 52.76 -15.12
CA ARG A 415 35.55 53.89 -16.10
C ARG A 415 36.60 54.09 -17.22
N GLY A 416 36.12 54.10 -18.49
CA GLY A 416 36.31 55.28 -19.37
C GLY A 416 36.64 55.14 -20.88
N VAL A 417 35.62 55.29 -21.74
CA VAL A 417 35.65 55.94 -23.11
C VAL A 417 36.33 55.21 -24.30
N ASP A 418 35.79 55.46 -25.51
CA ASP A 418 36.05 54.79 -26.79
C ASP A 418 37.37 55.13 -27.53
N LYS A 419 37.95 54.14 -28.24
CA LYS A 419 37.82 54.02 -29.73
C LYS A 419 38.50 52.78 -30.35
N LYS A 420 37.93 52.34 -31.49
CA LYS A 420 38.23 51.11 -32.27
C LYS A 420 39.71 50.92 -32.66
N LYS A 421 40.22 49.69 -32.48
CA LYS A 421 41.07 48.96 -33.46
C LYS A 421 40.87 47.45 -33.30
N LYS A 422 40.80 46.70 -34.41
CA LYS A 422 40.68 45.23 -34.39
C LYS A 422 42.04 44.57 -34.14
N LEU A 423 42.10 43.67 -33.17
CA LEU A 423 43.12 42.64 -33.03
C LEU A 423 42.44 41.26 -33.16
N LYS A 424 43.14 40.29 -33.75
CA LYS A 424 42.65 38.90 -33.82
C LYS A 424 42.99 38.22 -32.50
N VAL A 425 41.97 37.72 -31.79
CA VAL A 425 42.16 36.66 -30.79
C VAL A 425 42.45 35.36 -31.56
N ALA A 426 43.31 34.50 -31.01
CA ALA A 426 43.47 33.14 -31.51
C ALA A 426 42.40 32.26 -30.86
N ASP A 427 41.60 31.56 -31.67
CA ASP A 427 40.61 30.62 -31.17
C ASP A 427 41.32 29.48 -30.41
N GLU A 428 41.04 29.33 -29.12
CA GLU A 428 41.57 28.27 -28.27
C GLU A 428 40.79 26.97 -28.51
N TYR A 429 41.23 26.20 -29.51
CA TYR A 429 40.57 24.96 -29.90
C TYR A 429 40.87 23.81 -28.94
N VAL A 430 39.84 23.06 -28.57
CA VAL A 430 39.91 21.87 -27.71
C VAL A 430 39.40 20.66 -28.48
N CYS A 431 40.11 19.53 -28.45
CA CYS A 431 39.65 18.30 -29.10
C CYS A 431 38.54 17.62 -28.29
N THR A 432 37.33 17.53 -28.83
CA THR A 432 36.17 16.94 -28.14
C THR A 432 36.25 15.41 -27.93
N ASP A 433 37.29 14.75 -28.44
CA ASP A 433 37.50 13.28 -28.34
C ASP A 433 38.70 12.90 -27.45
N CYS A 434 39.67 13.82 -27.25
CA CYS A 434 40.88 13.52 -26.46
C CYS A 434 41.44 14.70 -25.63
N GLY A 435 40.74 15.83 -25.55
CA GLY A 435 41.08 16.96 -24.69
C GLY A 435 42.33 17.78 -25.08
N THR A 436 43.13 17.36 -26.08
CA THR A 436 44.32 18.13 -26.49
C THR A 436 43.97 19.55 -26.93
N LEU A 437 44.82 20.51 -26.54
CA LEU A 437 44.77 21.92 -26.90
C LEU A 437 45.74 22.26 -28.04
N ASP A 438 46.76 21.42 -28.27
CA ASP A 438 47.67 21.54 -29.40
C ASP A 438 47.34 20.51 -30.49
N SER A 439 47.34 20.97 -31.74
CA SER A 439 47.28 20.11 -32.92
C SER A 439 47.74 20.84 -34.19
N PRO A 440 48.56 20.22 -35.06
CA PRO A 440 49.00 20.84 -36.31
C PRO A 440 47.89 21.00 -37.36
N GLU A 441 46.73 20.35 -37.19
CA GLU A 441 45.56 20.58 -38.03
C GLU A 441 44.25 20.28 -37.26
N TRP A 442 43.28 21.17 -37.34
CA TRP A 442 41.97 21.03 -36.68
C TRP A 442 40.90 20.60 -37.70
N ARG A 443 40.32 19.42 -37.49
CA ARG A 443 39.44 18.71 -38.42
C ARG A 443 37.98 18.71 -37.97
N LYS A 444 37.07 18.41 -38.91
CA LYS A 444 35.63 18.22 -38.62
C LYS A 444 35.40 16.96 -37.79
N GLY A 445 34.61 17.08 -36.72
CA GLY A 445 34.10 15.98 -35.91
C GLY A 445 32.58 15.83 -35.97
N PRO A 446 31.97 15.07 -35.04
CA PRO A 446 30.51 14.99 -34.90
C PRO A 446 29.90 16.37 -34.64
N ASN A 447 30.54 17.18 -33.79
CA ASN A 447 29.99 18.43 -33.27
C ASN A 447 30.25 19.65 -34.18
N GLY A 448 30.85 19.46 -35.37
CA GLY A 448 31.08 20.54 -36.34
C GLY A 448 32.52 20.63 -36.88
N PRO A 449 32.84 21.69 -37.65
CA PRO A 449 34.19 21.94 -38.14
C PRO A 449 35.15 22.27 -36.98
N LYS A 450 36.43 21.89 -37.12
CA LYS A 450 37.52 22.12 -36.16
C LYS A 450 37.35 21.54 -34.74
N THR A 451 36.32 20.72 -34.45
CA THR A 451 36.12 20.18 -33.09
C THR A 451 37.06 19.02 -32.72
N LEU A 452 37.85 18.51 -33.67
CA LEU A 452 38.79 17.41 -33.43
C LEU A 452 40.21 17.76 -33.85
N CYS A 453 41.18 17.27 -33.08
CA CYS A 453 42.59 17.28 -33.46
C CYS A 453 42.83 16.41 -34.70
N ASN A 454 44.01 16.57 -35.33
CA ASN A 454 44.38 15.88 -36.56
C ASN A 454 44.16 14.35 -36.49
N ALA A 455 44.60 13.71 -35.39
CA ALA A 455 44.50 12.27 -35.19
C ALA A 455 43.05 11.77 -35.03
N CYS A 456 42.26 12.42 -34.17
CA CYS A 456 40.88 12.04 -33.90
C CYS A 456 39.99 12.30 -35.13
N GLY A 457 40.20 13.40 -35.85
CA GLY A 457 39.49 13.70 -37.09
C GLY A 457 39.77 12.69 -38.22
N LEU A 458 41.00 12.17 -38.34
CA LEU A 458 41.31 11.10 -39.30
C LEU A 458 40.64 9.76 -38.92
N ARG A 459 40.56 9.45 -37.61
CA ARG A 459 39.81 8.27 -37.13
C ARG A 459 38.30 8.42 -37.42
N TRP A 460 37.74 9.60 -37.14
CA TRP A 460 36.34 9.94 -37.43
C TRP A 460 35.99 9.81 -38.92
N ALA A 461 36.79 10.42 -39.79
CA ALA A 461 36.60 10.35 -41.25
C ALA A 461 36.68 8.90 -41.80
N LYS A 462 37.51 8.04 -41.19
CA LYS A 462 37.61 6.61 -41.55
C LYS A 462 36.43 5.79 -41.02
N LYS A 463 35.79 6.20 -39.92
CA LYS A 463 34.55 5.61 -39.38
C LYS A 463 33.35 5.96 -40.27
N GLU A 464 33.19 7.22 -40.65
CA GLU A 464 32.10 7.65 -41.54
C GLU A 464 32.23 7.09 -42.97
N LYS A 465 33.45 6.96 -43.52
CA LYS A 465 33.64 6.23 -44.78
C LYS A 465 33.28 4.74 -44.73
N LYS A 466 33.12 4.12 -43.55
CA LYS A 466 32.54 2.77 -43.41
C LYS A 466 31.01 2.79 -43.38
N ARG A 467 30.38 3.78 -42.73
CA ARG A 467 28.91 3.95 -42.69
C ARG A 467 28.29 4.11 -44.08
N HIS A 468 28.93 4.90 -44.95
CA HIS A 468 28.41 5.17 -46.30
C HIS A 468 28.51 4.02 -47.32
N VAL A 469 29.04 2.83 -46.94
CA VAL A 469 29.23 1.69 -47.87
C VAL A 469 28.15 0.62 -47.72
N THR A 470 27.46 0.52 -46.58
CA THR A 470 26.42 -0.49 -46.31
C THR A 470 25.01 0.05 -46.61
N GLY A 471 24.80 0.48 -47.86
CA GLY A 471 23.58 1.19 -48.29
C GLY A 471 22.92 0.62 -49.54
N GLN A 472 22.62 -0.68 -49.56
CA GLN A 472 21.78 -1.34 -50.58
C GLN A 472 20.96 -2.48 -49.93
N ALA A 473 19.71 -2.66 -50.38
CA ALA A 473 18.78 -3.62 -49.82
C ALA A 473 18.86 -5.00 -50.52
N PRO A 474 18.80 -6.12 -49.78
CA PRO A 474 18.61 -7.45 -50.35
C PRO A 474 17.11 -7.76 -50.60
N PRO A 475 16.78 -8.71 -51.50
CA PRO A 475 15.40 -9.12 -51.78
C PRO A 475 14.83 -10.04 -50.69
N VAL A 476 13.50 -10.19 -50.70
CA VAL A 476 12.71 -10.99 -49.75
C VAL A 476 13.14 -12.47 -49.75
N ASN A 477 13.39 -13.01 -48.56
CA ASN A 477 13.16 -14.42 -48.24
C ASN A 477 12.85 -14.56 -46.74
N GLY A 478 11.93 -15.47 -46.38
CA GLY A 478 11.36 -15.52 -45.04
C GLY A 478 12.27 -16.17 -44.00
N GLN A 479 12.74 -15.39 -43.01
CA GLN A 479 13.27 -15.86 -41.73
C GLN A 479 12.76 -14.96 -40.59
N SER A 480 12.86 -15.44 -39.35
CA SER A 480 12.18 -14.87 -38.18
C SER A 480 12.71 -13.49 -37.76
N ILE A 481 11.78 -12.63 -37.33
CA ILE A 481 12.09 -11.31 -36.76
C ILE A 481 12.62 -11.51 -35.33
N ASN A 482 13.93 -11.63 -35.17
CA ASN A 482 14.60 -11.81 -33.87
C ASN A 482 15.96 -11.11 -33.83
N ASN A 483 15.96 -9.77 -33.85
CA ASN A 483 16.95 -8.88 -33.21
C ASN A 483 16.68 -7.39 -33.51
N MET A 484 15.57 -6.86 -32.98
CA MET A 484 15.54 -5.44 -32.64
C MET A 484 16.19 -5.29 -31.26
N THR A 485 17.41 -4.76 -31.20
CA THR A 485 18.11 -4.49 -29.93
C THR A 485 17.54 -3.21 -29.32
N VAL A 486 16.37 -3.33 -28.70
CA VAL A 486 15.72 -2.24 -27.96
C VAL A 486 16.47 -1.99 -26.66
N ASP A 487 16.78 -0.73 -26.39
CA ASP A 487 17.48 -0.31 -25.17
C ASP A 487 16.51 -0.23 -23.99
N ILE A 488 16.75 -1.04 -22.97
CA ILE A 488 15.97 -1.09 -21.71
C ILE A 488 16.70 -0.45 -20.53
N SER A 489 17.85 0.18 -20.75
CA SER A 489 18.58 0.89 -19.71
C SER A 489 17.87 2.20 -19.31
N TRP A 490 18.23 2.72 -18.12
CA TRP A 490 17.76 4.04 -17.68
C TRP A 490 18.55 5.14 -18.38
N HIS A 491 17.82 6.11 -18.91
CA HIS A 491 18.33 7.36 -19.45
C HIS A 491 17.83 8.51 -18.58
N ALA A 492 18.71 9.47 -18.30
CA ALA A 492 18.41 10.62 -17.48
C ALA A 492 17.26 11.46 -18.07
N PRO A 493 16.40 12.09 -17.25
CA PRO A 493 15.48 13.11 -17.74
C PRO A 493 16.24 14.38 -18.17
N ASN A 494 15.55 15.31 -18.82
CA ASN A 494 16.07 16.65 -19.07
C ASN A 494 16.24 17.41 -17.75
N ALA A 495 17.37 18.10 -17.59
CA ALA A 495 17.55 19.05 -16.50
C ALA A 495 16.61 20.25 -16.70
N THR A 496 15.70 20.50 -15.75
CA THR A 496 14.70 21.57 -15.83
C THR A 496 14.74 22.47 -14.58
N GLN A 497 13.82 23.43 -14.49
CA GLN A 497 13.59 24.16 -13.25
C GLN A 497 12.99 23.26 -12.15
N VAL A 498 12.16 22.29 -12.51
CA VAL A 498 11.53 21.32 -11.58
C VAL A 498 12.56 20.41 -10.93
N SER A 499 13.45 19.79 -11.72
CA SER A 499 14.47 18.85 -11.22
C SER A 499 15.69 19.53 -10.57
N ASN A 500 15.66 20.85 -10.33
CA ASN A 500 16.76 21.61 -9.75
C ASN A 500 16.42 22.14 -8.35
N LEU A 501 17.04 21.57 -7.31
CA LEU A 501 16.83 21.96 -5.91
C LEU A 501 17.08 23.46 -5.64
N GLY A 502 18.09 24.06 -6.30
CA GLY A 502 18.39 25.49 -6.17
C GLY A 502 17.25 26.38 -6.63
N ASN A 503 16.58 26.03 -7.74
CA ASN A 503 15.37 26.68 -8.23
C ASN A 503 14.14 26.35 -7.36
N ALA A 504 14.05 25.13 -6.83
CA ALA A 504 12.93 24.73 -5.99
C ALA A 504 12.85 25.57 -4.70
N ILE A 505 13.99 25.78 -4.03
CA ILE A 505 14.09 26.65 -2.85
C ILE A 505 13.95 28.12 -3.28
N ASN A 506 14.96 28.64 -4.01
CA ASN A 506 15.17 30.09 -4.20
C ASN A 506 14.33 30.69 -5.35
N GLY A 507 13.50 29.91 -6.02
CA GLY A 507 12.60 30.37 -7.07
C GLY A 507 11.46 31.24 -6.55
N THR A 508 10.75 31.88 -7.47
CA THR A 508 9.55 32.69 -7.18
C THR A 508 8.38 32.21 -8.02
N GLY A 509 7.19 32.10 -7.43
CA GLY A 509 6.05 31.47 -8.09
C GLY A 509 6.26 29.97 -8.32
N VAL A 510 5.56 29.41 -9.30
CA VAL A 510 5.47 27.97 -9.57
C VAL A 510 5.79 27.62 -11.02
N TYR A 511 6.85 28.18 -11.60
CA TYR A 511 7.27 27.92 -12.99
C TYR A 511 6.23 28.24 -14.09
N GLY A 512 5.20 29.04 -13.76
CA GLY A 512 4.05 29.32 -14.63
C GLY A 512 2.91 28.30 -14.55
N PHE A 513 3.01 27.31 -13.65
CA PHE A 513 1.98 26.30 -13.40
C PHE A 513 0.75 26.89 -12.68
N ILE A 514 -0.39 26.20 -12.76
CA ILE A 514 -1.66 26.62 -12.15
C ILE A 514 -2.02 25.69 -10.99
N PHE A 515 -2.39 26.28 -9.85
CA PHE A 515 -2.72 25.58 -8.60
C PHE A 515 -4.05 26.05 -7.97
N ASN A 516 -4.81 26.93 -8.64
CA ASN A 516 -5.96 27.62 -8.08
C ASN A 516 -7.20 27.70 -9.00
N SER A 517 -7.23 26.95 -10.11
CA SER A 517 -8.26 27.08 -11.15
C SER A 517 -8.34 25.82 -12.03
N SER A 518 -9.55 25.31 -12.29
CA SER A 518 -9.78 24.31 -13.36
C SER A 518 -9.50 24.86 -14.76
N VAL A 519 -9.64 26.17 -14.95
CA VAL A 519 -9.42 26.81 -16.25
C VAL A 519 -7.93 27.07 -16.43
N THR A 520 -7.37 26.53 -17.51
CA THR A 520 -5.99 26.80 -17.98
C THR A 520 -6.01 27.97 -18.97
N PRO A 521 -5.64 29.21 -18.56
CA PRO A 521 -5.63 30.37 -19.44
C PRO A 521 -4.42 30.36 -20.40
N GLY A 522 -4.63 30.84 -21.64
CA GLY A 522 -3.55 30.97 -22.62
C GLY A 522 -3.27 29.67 -23.37
N ASP A 523 -2.03 29.18 -23.31
CA ASP A 523 -1.69 27.87 -23.88
C ASP A 523 -2.25 26.77 -22.98
N TYR A 524 -3.20 25.99 -23.52
CA TYR A 524 -3.83 24.88 -22.81
C TYR A 524 -2.83 23.78 -22.41
N LYS A 525 -1.62 23.74 -22.99
CA LYS A 525 -0.53 22.83 -22.60
C LYS A 525 0.16 23.22 -21.28
N THR A 526 -0.18 24.37 -20.71
CA THR A 526 0.35 24.83 -19.41
C THR A 526 -0.09 23.85 -18.32
N TYR A 527 0.88 23.33 -17.55
CA TYR A 527 0.60 22.42 -16.45
C TYR A 527 -0.36 23.05 -15.43
N ASN A 528 -1.42 22.32 -15.10
CA ASN A 528 -2.43 22.75 -14.16
C ASN A 528 -2.74 21.60 -13.19
N TRP A 529 -2.41 21.78 -11.91
CA TRP A 529 -2.64 20.78 -10.88
C TRP A 529 -4.13 20.51 -10.64
N CYS A 530 -5.00 21.51 -10.82
CA CYS A 530 -6.42 21.42 -10.50
C CYS A 530 -7.26 20.72 -11.57
N ASN A 531 -6.90 20.88 -12.84
CA ASN A 531 -7.45 20.12 -13.96
C ASN A 531 -6.37 20.08 -15.04
N MET A 532 -5.69 18.94 -15.16
CA MET A 532 -4.58 18.77 -16.08
C MET A 532 -5.03 18.89 -17.53
N PRO A 533 -4.20 19.44 -18.42
CA PRO A 533 -4.41 19.36 -19.86
C PRO A 533 -4.61 17.90 -20.30
N HIS A 534 -5.54 17.65 -21.22
CA HIS A 534 -5.87 16.32 -21.73
C HIS A 534 -6.26 16.36 -23.22
N VAL A 535 -6.55 15.20 -23.81
CA VAL A 535 -7.03 15.07 -25.19
C VAL A 535 -8.35 15.81 -25.37
N ARG A 536 -8.30 16.89 -26.17
CA ARG A 536 -9.48 17.65 -26.63
C ARG A 536 -9.31 18.11 -28.09
N PRO A 537 -10.40 18.44 -28.82
CA PRO A 537 -10.36 18.62 -30.28
C PRO A 537 -9.44 19.71 -30.83
N GLN A 538 -9.09 20.72 -30.05
CA GLN A 538 -8.37 21.92 -30.51
C GLN A 538 -6.86 21.69 -30.62
N GLU A 539 -6.24 21.02 -29.64
CA GLU A 539 -4.80 20.74 -29.60
C GLU A 539 -4.44 19.30 -29.98
N TYR A 540 -5.44 18.45 -30.29
CA TYR A 540 -5.24 17.03 -30.61
C TYR A 540 -4.32 16.83 -31.83
N PRO A 541 -3.19 16.10 -31.68
CA PRO A 541 -2.25 15.85 -32.77
C PRO A 541 -2.82 14.78 -33.72
N ARG A 542 -3.50 15.19 -34.79
CA ARG A 542 -4.03 14.25 -35.81
C ARG A 542 -2.93 13.35 -36.37
N ALA A 543 -3.25 12.09 -36.64
CA ALA A 543 -2.33 11.17 -37.32
C ALA A 543 -2.07 11.58 -38.78
N PRO A 544 -0.89 11.27 -39.36
CA PRO A 544 -0.61 11.50 -40.77
C PRO A 544 -1.52 10.66 -41.69
N GLU A 545 -1.61 11.02 -42.97
CA GLU A 545 -2.45 10.31 -43.94
C GLU A 545 -2.05 8.81 -44.07
N GLY A 546 -3.06 7.95 -44.18
CA GLY A 546 -2.91 6.50 -44.32
C GLY A 546 -2.60 5.74 -43.02
N TYR A 547 -2.65 6.39 -41.85
CA TYR A 547 -2.71 5.70 -40.55
C TYR A 547 -4.18 5.61 -40.10
N GLU A 548 -4.63 4.39 -39.81
CA GLU A 548 -5.99 4.07 -39.37
C GLU A 548 -5.98 3.75 -37.87
N LEU A 549 -6.78 4.44 -37.06
CA LEU A 549 -6.84 4.23 -35.61
C LEU A 549 -7.63 2.94 -35.32
N GLU A 550 -6.98 1.98 -34.68
CA GLU A 550 -7.52 0.63 -34.49
C GLU A 550 -7.80 0.30 -33.03
N TYR A 551 -7.11 0.95 -32.08
CA TYR A 551 -7.28 0.73 -30.65
C TYR A 551 -6.80 1.93 -29.82
N VAL A 552 -7.45 2.16 -28.69
CA VAL A 552 -7.05 3.14 -27.68
C VAL A 552 -7.12 2.50 -26.29
N GLU A 553 -6.03 2.57 -25.53
CA GLU A 553 -6.05 2.33 -24.09
C GLU A 553 -5.50 3.55 -23.36
N LEU A 554 -6.24 4.07 -22.40
CA LEU A 554 -5.78 5.17 -21.56
C LEU A 554 -5.87 4.87 -20.08
N ILE A 555 -5.03 5.55 -19.32
CA ILE A 555 -5.08 5.61 -17.86
C ILE A 555 -5.09 7.07 -17.43
N HIS A 556 -6.00 7.46 -16.54
CA HIS A 556 -6.01 8.81 -15.96
C HIS A 556 -6.08 8.80 -14.42
N ARG A 557 -5.61 9.88 -13.80
CA ARG A 557 -5.81 10.15 -12.37
C ARG A 557 -7.26 10.59 -12.13
N HIS A 558 -7.81 10.25 -10.97
CA HIS A 558 -9.01 10.89 -10.44
C HIS A 558 -8.92 12.43 -10.47
N HIS A 559 -10.09 13.09 -10.44
CA HIS A 559 -10.20 14.56 -10.41
C HIS A 559 -10.11 15.12 -8.98
N LYS A 560 -10.31 16.44 -8.81
CA LYS A 560 -10.17 17.12 -7.51
C LYS A 560 -11.01 16.47 -6.41
N ARG A 561 -10.36 16.33 -5.26
CA ARG A 561 -10.89 15.78 -4.02
C ARG A 561 -10.51 16.66 -2.83
N THR A 562 -11.10 16.40 -1.68
CA THR A 562 -10.57 16.83 -0.38
C THR A 562 -9.18 16.21 -0.12
N PRO A 563 -8.41 16.76 0.86
CA PRO A 563 -7.16 16.13 1.29
C PRO A 563 -7.36 14.70 1.81
N TYR A 564 -6.30 13.90 1.82
CA TYR A 564 -6.30 12.67 2.64
C TYR A 564 -6.38 13.02 4.13
N ALA A 565 -6.99 12.13 4.93
CA ALA A 565 -7.12 12.34 6.38
C ALA A 565 -5.76 12.52 7.09
N ALA A 566 -4.75 11.72 6.73
CA ALA A 566 -3.38 11.84 7.24
C ALA A 566 -2.71 13.18 6.90
N ASN A 567 -3.12 13.79 5.78
CA ASN A 567 -2.59 15.05 5.26
C ASN A 567 -3.39 16.26 5.80
N THR A 568 -4.28 16.08 6.77
CA THR A 568 -4.95 17.19 7.47
C THR A 568 -4.05 17.83 8.52
N PHE A 569 -4.12 19.15 8.67
CA PHE A 569 -3.35 19.87 9.68
C PHE A 569 -3.99 19.68 11.06
N PRO A 570 -3.23 19.39 12.14
CA PRO A 570 -3.78 19.19 13.48
C PRO A 570 -4.67 20.34 13.99
N ILE A 571 -4.47 21.55 13.47
CA ILE A 571 -5.33 22.73 13.67
C ILE A 571 -5.86 23.20 12.30
N GLU A 572 -7.15 22.94 12.03
CA GLU A 572 -7.86 23.42 10.83
C GLU A 572 -8.62 24.72 11.13
N SER A 573 -8.24 25.79 10.43
CA SER A 573 -8.83 27.14 10.55
C SER A 573 -9.98 27.43 9.60
N TYR A 574 -10.26 26.54 8.63
CA TYR A 574 -11.34 26.71 7.66
C TYR A 574 -12.06 25.38 7.36
N PRO A 575 -13.40 25.30 7.57
CA PRO A 575 -14.11 24.04 7.45
C PRO A 575 -14.22 23.51 6.00
N TRP A 576 -14.29 22.19 5.90
CA TRP A 576 -14.54 21.44 4.67
C TRP A 576 -15.99 20.97 4.64
N TYR A 577 -16.82 21.63 3.83
CA TYR A 577 -18.18 21.21 3.55
C TYR A 577 -18.23 20.51 2.20
N CYS A 578 -18.97 19.40 2.16
CA CYS A 578 -19.16 18.52 1.02
C CYS A 578 -20.64 18.06 1.01
N ASN A 579 -21.54 19.03 0.96
CA ASN A 579 -22.99 18.83 1.11
C ASN A 579 -23.77 19.12 -0.19
N ASP A 580 -23.03 19.28 -1.29
CA ASP A 580 -23.48 19.51 -2.66
C ASP A 580 -23.17 18.32 -3.60
N GLU A 581 -22.55 17.25 -3.09
CA GLU A 581 -22.53 15.92 -3.70
C GLU A 581 -22.99 14.82 -2.73
N GLY A 582 -23.45 13.69 -3.29
CA GLY A 582 -23.84 12.50 -2.53
C GLY A 582 -22.91 11.32 -2.82
N LEU A 583 -22.52 10.58 -1.78
CA LEU A 583 -21.65 9.41 -1.92
C LEU A 583 -22.47 8.14 -2.17
N PHE A 584 -22.64 7.74 -3.44
CA PHE A 584 -23.46 6.60 -3.82
C PHE A 584 -22.77 5.26 -3.57
N PHE A 585 -23.29 4.48 -2.63
CA PHE A 585 -22.86 3.11 -2.32
C PHE A 585 -24.11 2.22 -2.11
N TYR A 586 -24.56 1.51 -3.15
CA TYR A 586 -25.69 0.58 -3.01
C TYR A 586 -25.57 -0.64 -3.93
N GLY A 587 -26.06 -1.78 -3.45
CA GLY A 587 -26.19 -3.00 -4.25
C GLY A 587 -27.47 -2.99 -5.07
N LYS A 588 -27.37 -3.33 -6.36
CA LYS A 588 -28.50 -3.49 -7.28
C LYS A 588 -28.42 -4.87 -7.96
N PRO A 589 -29.45 -5.73 -7.87
CA PRO A 589 -29.47 -6.97 -8.63
C PRO A 589 -29.48 -6.68 -10.14
N LEU A 590 -28.62 -7.34 -10.91
CA LEU A 590 -28.53 -7.14 -12.36
C LEU A 590 -29.68 -7.80 -13.14
N LYS A 591 -30.39 -8.77 -12.53
CA LYS A 591 -31.51 -9.52 -13.13
C LYS A 591 -32.57 -9.89 -12.07
N PRO A 592 -33.24 -8.93 -11.42
CA PRO A 592 -34.15 -9.21 -10.32
C PRO A 592 -35.48 -9.84 -10.80
N PRO A 593 -35.92 -10.97 -10.21
CA PRO A 593 -37.29 -11.44 -10.36
C PRO A 593 -38.23 -10.65 -9.44
N GLY A 594 -38.46 -9.36 -9.77
CA GLY A 594 -39.50 -8.51 -9.18
C GLY A 594 -39.06 -7.40 -8.21
N ASN A 595 -37.92 -7.56 -7.51
CA ASN A 595 -37.47 -6.58 -6.50
C ASN A 595 -36.38 -5.65 -7.02
N ASN A 596 -36.64 -4.34 -7.04
CA ASN A 596 -35.66 -3.30 -7.38
C ASN A 596 -35.03 -2.69 -6.12
N SER A 597 -33.75 -2.27 -6.20
CA SER A 597 -33.12 -1.43 -5.19
C SER A 597 -33.52 0.03 -5.35
N ALA A 598 -33.71 0.74 -4.24
CA ALA A 598 -33.68 2.20 -4.23
C ALA A 598 -32.25 2.70 -4.50
N SER A 599 -32.11 3.84 -5.18
CA SER A 599 -30.82 4.54 -5.27
C SER A 599 -30.58 5.27 -3.95
N THR A 600 -29.49 4.98 -3.26
CA THR A 600 -29.13 5.59 -1.97
C THR A 600 -27.71 6.14 -1.99
N TYR A 601 -27.49 7.18 -1.18
CA TYR A 601 -26.19 7.81 -0.97
C TYR A 601 -25.98 8.07 0.52
N TRP A 602 -24.72 8.19 0.93
CA TRP A 602 -24.37 8.52 2.31
C TRP A 602 -24.31 10.05 2.48
N SER A 603 -24.80 10.51 3.63
CA SER A 603 -24.54 11.85 4.16
C SER A 603 -23.68 11.71 5.40
N VAL A 604 -22.56 12.42 5.45
CA VAL A 604 -21.61 12.35 6.56
C VAL A 604 -22.13 13.18 7.73
N TYR A 605 -22.06 12.62 8.93
CA TYR A 605 -22.43 13.33 10.16
C TYR A 605 -21.44 13.00 11.29
N THR A 606 -21.31 13.93 12.24
CA THR A 606 -20.57 13.74 13.48
C THR A 606 -21.47 14.13 14.65
N SER A 607 -21.47 13.36 15.73
CA SER A 607 -22.20 13.74 16.95
C SER A 607 -21.36 14.70 17.78
N PRO A 608 -21.90 15.84 18.26
CA PRO A 608 -21.27 16.66 19.30
C PRO A 608 -21.00 15.91 20.61
N SER A 609 -21.65 14.76 20.83
CA SER A 609 -21.42 13.88 21.99
C SER A 609 -20.27 12.88 21.81
N ASN A 610 -19.61 12.83 20.64
CA ASN A 610 -18.48 11.94 20.41
C ASN A 610 -17.20 12.59 20.98
N PRO A 611 -16.55 12.01 22.01
CA PRO A 611 -15.30 12.55 22.58
C PRO A 611 -14.09 12.32 21.67
N PHE A 612 -14.25 11.61 20.56
CA PHE A 612 -13.22 11.36 19.55
C PHE A 612 -13.57 12.04 18.21
N PRO A 613 -13.67 13.38 18.14
CA PRO A 613 -13.72 14.07 16.85
C PRO A 613 -12.37 13.84 16.12
N PRO A 614 -12.36 13.70 14.78
CA PRO A 614 -11.14 13.58 14.01
C PRO A 614 -10.25 14.80 14.21
N HIS A 615 -9.07 14.61 14.82
CA HIS A 615 -8.14 15.69 15.14
C HIS A 615 -7.66 16.36 13.86
N GLY A 616 -7.74 17.70 13.80
CA GLY A 616 -7.39 18.44 12.58
C GLY A 616 -8.46 18.47 11.49
N PHE A 617 -9.65 17.90 11.72
CA PHE A 617 -10.76 17.99 10.78
C PHE A 617 -11.96 18.77 11.35
N ASN A 618 -12.49 19.67 10.52
CA ASN A 618 -13.66 20.50 10.81
C ASN A 618 -14.51 20.52 9.54
N GLY A 619 -15.69 19.90 9.53
CA GLY A 619 -16.44 19.74 8.28
C GLY A 619 -17.51 18.66 8.24
N THR A 620 -18.02 18.42 7.02
CA THR A 620 -19.04 17.40 6.68
C THR A 620 -18.62 16.52 5.50
N CYS A 621 -17.32 16.45 5.21
CA CYS A 621 -16.75 15.58 4.19
C CYS A 621 -16.27 14.25 4.80
N GLN A 622 -16.35 13.17 4.03
CA GLN A 622 -15.49 12.00 4.23
C GLN A 622 -14.10 12.34 3.69
N LEU A 623 -13.01 11.87 4.31
CA LEU A 623 -11.66 12.13 3.80
C LEU A 623 -10.97 10.83 3.35
N PRO A 624 -10.48 10.74 2.10
CA PRO A 624 -10.72 11.64 0.97
C PRO A 624 -12.13 11.48 0.36
N GLN A 625 -12.62 12.52 -0.32
CA GLN A 625 -13.89 12.56 -1.04
C GLN A 625 -13.72 13.38 -2.33
N ILE A 626 -14.21 12.85 -3.46
CA ILE A 626 -14.32 13.64 -4.70
C ILE A 626 -15.33 14.77 -4.45
N THR A 627 -15.02 16.00 -4.87
CA THR A 627 -15.91 17.14 -4.68
C THR A 627 -16.78 17.36 -5.91
N ARG A 628 -17.87 18.13 -5.77
CA ARG A 628 -18.68 18.64 -6.88
C ARG A 628 -17.83 19.20 -8.01
N GLY A 629 -16.82 20.00 -7.69
CA GLY A 629 -15.86 20.52 -8.66
C GLY A 629 -15.10 19.43 -9.41
N GLY A 630 -14.60 18.41 -8.71
CA GLY A 630 -13.95 17.26 -9.35
C GLY A 630 -14.89 16.42 -10.23
N LEU A 631 -16.16 16.31 -9.84
CA LEU A 631 -17.20 15.67 -10.65
C LEU A 631 -17.49 16.46 -11.93
N ASP A 632 -17.52 17.80 -11.86
CA ASP A 632 -17.70 18.69 -13.01
C ASP A 632 -16.52 18.65 -13.99
N ASP A 633 -15.26 18.69 -13.49
CA ASP A 633 -14.08 18.53 -14.35
C ASP A 633 -14.05 17.15 -15.03
N SER A 634 -14.41 16.09 -14.29
CA SER A 634 -14.51 14.74 -14.84
C SER A 634 -15.59 14.60 -15.92
N HIS A 635 -16.66 15.40 -15.84
CA HIS A 635 -17.66 15.48 -16.91
C HIS A 635 -17.08 16.18 -18.14
N GLN A 636 -16.32 17.28 -17.96
CA GLN A 636 -15.65 17.94 -19.08
C GLN A 636 -14.61 17.04 -19.77
N HIS A 637 -13.82 16.28 -18.99
CA HIS A 637 -12.85 15.32 -19.54
C HIS A 637 -13.55 14.26 -20.42
N GLY A 638 -14.73 13.77 -20.00
CA GLY A 638 -15.55 12.90 -20.83
C GLY A 638 -16.06 13.56 -22.12
N LEU A 639 -16.52 14.82 -22.06
CA LEU A 639 -16.92 15.58 -23.26
C LEU A 639 -15.75 15.77 -24.24
N ASP A 640 -14.56 16.09 -23.75
CA ASP A 640 -13.37 16.37 -24.56
C ASP A 640 -12.84 15.09 -25.22
N LEU A 641 -12.75 13.99 -24.48
CA LEU A 641 -12.40 12.66 -25.00
C LEU A 641 -13.42 12.16 -26.05
N PHE A 642 -14.72 12.31 -25.80
CA PHE A 642 -15.75 11.90 -26.78
C PHE A 642 -15.73 12.78 -28.02
N SER A 643 -15.49 14.09 -27.85
CA SER A 643 -15.38 15.02 -28.97
C SER A 643 -14.18 14.70 -29.88
N VAL A 644 -13.10 14.12 -29.35
CA VAL A 644 -12.02 13.57 -30.17
C VAL A 644 -12.39 12.20 -30.73
N TYR A 645 -12.55 11.18 -29.87
CA TYR A 645 -12.60 9.80 -30.33
C TYR A 645 -13.93 9.39 -30.98
N HIS A 646 -15.05 10.05 -30.67
CA HIS A 646 -16.28 9.93 -31.46
C HIS A 646 -16.34 10.99 -32.57
N THR A 647 -16.44 12.28 -32.22
CA THR A 647 -16.82 13.31 -33.20
C THR A 647 -15.71 13.68 -34.19
N LEU A 648 -14.44 13.68 -33.78
CA LEU A 648 -13.32 14.10 -34.64
C LEU A 648 -12.73 12.97 -35.48
N LEU A 649 -12.77 11.74 -34.95
CA LEU A 649 -12.10 10.56 -35.52
C LEU A 649 -13.06 9.45 -35.96
N ASN A 650 -14.34 9.49 -35.57
CA ASN A 650 -15.34 8.45 -35.87
C ASN A 650 -14.87 7.03 -35.46
N PHE A 651 -14.20 6.94 -34.31
CA PHE A 651 -13.61 5.70 -33.78
C PHE A 651 -14.49 5.05 -32.69
N LEU A 652 -14.99 5.86 -31.75
CA LEU A 652 -15.96 5.41 -30.76
C LEU A 652 -17.37 5.28 -31.38
N PRO A 653 -18.21 4.35 -30.89
CA PRO A 653 -19.62 4.28 -31.26
C PRO A 653 -20.43 5.42 -30.62
N SER A 654 -21.59 5.77 -31.19
CA SER A 654 -22.51 6.77 -30.60
C SER A 654 -23.25 6.27 -29.35
N ALA A 655 -23.12 4.99 -28.99
CA ALA A 655 -23.77 4.37 -27.83
C ALA A 655 -22.89 3.24 -27.27
N PRO A 656 -22.96 2.94 -25.96
CA PRO A 656 -22.16 1.88 -25.34
C PRO A 656 -22.42 0.50 -25.94
N ASN A 657 -21.35 -0.26 -26.14
CA ASN A 657 -21.41 -1.65 -26.62
C ASN A 657 -20.21 -2.46 -26.07
N PRO A 658 -20.13 -3.79 -26.32
CA PRO A 658 -19.07 -4.64 -25.80
C PRO A 658 -17.64 -4.41 -26.35
N SER A 659 -17.41 -3.49 -27.29
CA SER A 659 -16.05 -3.11 -27.70
C SER A 659 -15.43 -2.03 -26.80
N LEU A 660 -16.17 -1.56 -25.79
CA LEU A 660 -15.71 -0.64 -24.76
C LEU A 660 -15.45 -1.37 -23.45
N SER A 661 -14.42 -0.96 -22.71
CA SER A 661 -14.08 -1.51 -21.40
C SER A 661 -13.60 -0.39 -20.46
N TYR A 662 -14.23 -0.28 -19.30
CA TYR A 662 -13.89 0.71 -18.28
C TYR A 662 -13.45 -0.02 -17.02
N ARG A 663 -12.29 0.36 -16.48
CA ARG A 663 -11.73 -0.18 -15.23
C ARG A 663 -11.53 0.95 -14.24
N VAL A 664 -11.85 0.67 -12.99
CA VAL A 664 -11.59 1.55 -11.85
C VAL A 664 -10.77 0.79 -10.82
N THR A 665 -10.22 1.50 -9.85
CA THR A 665 -9.53 0.89 -8.70
C THR A 665 -10.54 0.48 -7.64
N ASN A 666 -10.06 -0.18 -6.58
CA ASN A 666 -10.90 -0.46 -5.41
C ASN A 666 -11.23 0.80 -4.57
N ASN A 667 -10.61 1.95 -4.87
CA ASN A 667 -10.92 3.24 -4.25
C ASN A 667 -12.07 3.96 -4.97
N VAL A 668 -13.20 4.14 -4.28
CA VAL A 668 -14.49 4.62 -4.83
C VAL A 668 -14.43 5.97 -5.54
N ILE A 669 -13.46 6.85 -5.23
CA ILE A 669 -13.31 8.13 -5.95
C ILE A 669 -13.07 7.91 -7.45
N THR A 670 -12.46 6.79 -7.84
CA THR A 670 -12.26 6.41 -9.24
C THR A 670 -13.57 5.98 -9.91
N SER A 671 -14.46 5.28 -9.19
CA SER A 671 -15.82 4.96 -9.65
C SER A 671 -16.71 6.20 -9.80
N GLN A 672 -16.58 7.17 -8.90
CA GLN A 672 -17.36 8.41 -8.93
C GLN A 672 -16.96 9.30 -10.12
N VAL A 673 -15.65 9.43 -10.38
CA VAL A 673 -15.08 10.03 -11.61
C VAL A 673 -15.59 9.31 -12.86
N ALA A 674 -15.46 7.98 -12.91
CA ALA A 674 -15.91 7.19 -14.05
C ALA A 674 -17.40 7.38 -14.36
N GLY A 675 -18.25 7.50 -13.35
CA GLY A 675 -19.69 7.77 -13.52
C GLY A 675 -19.98 9.09 -14.26
N MET A 676 -19.33 10.19 -13.86
CA MET A 676 -19.49 11.49 -14.52
C MET A 676 -18.92 11.49 -15.94
N LEU A 677 -17.76 10.85 -16.13
CA LEU A 677 -17.09 10.75 -17.42
C LEU A 677 -17.93 9.94 -18.42
N VAL A 678 -18.41 8.75 -18.03
CA VAL A 678 -19.25 7.91 -18.89
C VAL A 678 -20.59 8.57 -19.19
N ASN A 679 -21.17 9.30 -18.23
CA ASN A 679 -22.38 10.09 -18.48
C ASN A 679 -22.13 11.17 -19.54
N ALA A 680 -21.02 11.91 -19.47
CA ALA A 680 -20.65 12.91 -20.46
C ALA A 680 -20.45 12.31 -21.86
N MET A 681 -19.81 11.14 -21.95
CA MET A 681 -19.53 10.47 -23.22
C MET A 681 -20.79 9.86 -23.86
N TYR A 682 -21.71 9.28 -23.08
CA TYR A 682 -22.76 8.40 -23.62
C TYR A 682 -24.19 8.59 -23.10
N GLN A 683 -24.38 9.31 -21.98
CA GLN A 683 -25.67 9.45 -21.28
C GLN A 683 -26.46 8.12 -21.20
N PRO A 684 -25.86 7.03 -20.64
CA PRO A 684 -26.42 5.69 -20.74
C PRO A 684 -27.78 5.59 -20.03
N PRO A 685 -28.82 5.00 -20.66
CA PRO A 685 -30.17 4.92 -20.08
C PRO A 685 -30.34 3.85 -19.00
N ASN A 686 -29.27 3.12 -18.67
CA ASN A 686 -29.24 2.02 -17.69
C ASN A 686 -27.88 2.02 -16.97
N ASP A 687 -27.74 1.17 -15.94
CA ASP A 687 -26.48 1.00 -15.20
C ASP A 687 -25.32 0.64 -16.14
N PHE A 688 -24.14 1.19 -15.87
CA PHE A 688 -22.94 0.99 -16.67
C PHE A 688 -21.92 0.09 -15.94
N LEU A 689 -21.30 -0.84 -16.67
CA LEU A 689 -20.33 -1.77 -16.09
C LEU A 689 -18.95 -1.12 -15.93
N LEU A 690 -18.49 -1.02 -14.69
CA LEU A 690 -17.10 -0.71 -14.33
C LEU A 690 -16.44 -1.99 -13.80
N SER A 691 -15.27 -2.32 -14.31
CA SER A 691 -14.47 -3.46 -13.84
C SER A 691 -13.52 -3.05 -12.70
N ILE A 692 -13.33 -3.94 -11.74
CA ILE A 692 -12.25 -3.89 -10.74
C ILE A 692 -11.50 -5.22 -10.75
N GLN A 693 -10.24 -5.23 -10.33
CA GLN A 693 -9.57 -6.47 -9.87
C GLN A 693 -9.75 -6.59 -8.34
N PRO A 694 -9.58 -7.79 -7.74
CA PRO A 694 -9.63 -7.94 -6.29
C PRO A 694 -8.55 -7.10 -5.59
N ALA A 695 -8.91 -6.41 -4.50
CA ALA A 695 -8.08 -5.43 -3.79
C ALA A 695 -6.70 -5.91 -3.28
N SER A 696 -6.38 -7.20 -3.34
CA SER A 696 -5.08 -7.78 -2.97
C SER A 696 -4.12 -8.00 -4.15
N ILE A 697 -4.61 -7.89 -5.39
CA ILE A 697 -3.86 -8.14 -6.62
C ILE A 697 -4.09 -7.06 -7.69
N ASP A 698 -4.79 -5.97 -7.36
CA ASP A 698 -5.19 -4.95 -8.34
C ASP A 698 -3.96 -4.29 -8.97
N SER A 699 -3.71 -4.58 -10.24
CA SER A 699 -2.56 -4.05 -10.96
C SER A 699 -2.68 -2.56 -11.30
N LEU A 700 -3.88 -1.97 -11.29
CA LEU A 700 -4.10 -0.57 -11.64
C LEU A 700 -3.68 0.37 -10.50
N GLU A 701 -3.91 -0.06 -9.26
CA GLU A 701 -3.39 0.50 -8.00
C GLU A 701 -2.65 -0.61 -7.25
N PRO A 702 -1.37 -0.90 -7.57
CA PRO A 702 -0.63 -2.06 -7.05
C PRO A 702 -0.61 -2.21 -5.52
N THR A 703 -1.53 -3.02 -5.04
CA THR A 703 -1.59 -3.53 -3.66
C THR A 703 -0.84 -4.85 -3.48
N TYR A 704 -0.38 -5.47 -4.58
CA TYR A 704 0.39 -6.71 -4.54
C TYR A 704 1.75 -6.49 -3.84
N SER A 705 2.18 -7.46 -3.04
CA SER A 705 3.41 -7.31 -2.24
C SER A 705 4.65 -7.33 -3.13
N CYS A 706 5.41 -6.22 -3.13
CA CYS A 706 6.70 -6.13 -3.81
C CYS A 706 7.79 -5.55 -2.90
N PRO A 707 8.26 -6.31 -1.88
CA PRO A 707 9.17 -5.78 -0.86
C PRO A 707 10.47 -5.20 -1.43
N ALA A 708 11.06 -5.83 -2.45
CA ALA A 708 12.28 -5.34 -3.08
C ALA A 708 12.11 -3.94 -3.71
N ALA A 709 10.94 -3.63 -4.30
CA ALA A 709 10.66 -2.30 -4.84
C ALA A 709 10.51 -1.25 -3.73
N THR A 710 9.85 -1.61 -2.62
CA THR A 710 9.70 -0.75 -1.44
C THR A 710 11.06 -0.44 -0.82
N SER A 711 11.87 -1.47 -0.53
CA SER A 711 13.21 -1.32 0.03
C SER A 711 14.13 -0.53 -0.91
N LEU A 712 14.06 -0.76 -2.23
CA LEU A 712 14.85 0.00 -3.20
C LEU A 712 14.45 1.48 -3.19
N ARG A 713 13.15 1.82 -3.13
CA ARG A 713 12.70 3.21 -3.04
C ARG A 713 13.17 3.89 -1.73
N ALA A 714 13.15 3.17 -0.61
CA ALA A 714 13.66 3.67 0.67
C ALA A 714 15.19 3.93 0.65
N THR A 715 15.97 3.34 -0.26
CA THR A 715 17.40 3.69 -0.38
C THR A 715 17.64 5.11 -0.84
N TYR A 716 16.73 5.74 -1.58
CA TYR A 716 16.96 7.05 -2.23
C TYR A 716 15.86 8.09 -2.02
N GLY A 717 14.57 7.72 -1.95
CA GLY A 717 13.44 8.65 -1.84
C GLY A 717 13.01 8.90 -0.39
N VAL A 718 11.69 9.06 -0.18
CA VAL A 718 11.08 9.18 1.17
C VAL A 718 11.61 8.08 2.12
N THR A 719 11.90 8.44 3.38
CA THR A 719 12.65 7.69 4.42
C THR A 719 14.18 7.55 4.23
N SER A 720 14.73 7.88 3.06
CA SER A 720 16.17 7.70 2.78
C SER A 720 17.07 8.59 3.64
N GLN A 721 18.20 8.00 4.07
CA GLN A 721 19.34 8.70 4.66
C GLN A 721 20.38 9.15 3.61
N SER A 722 20.06 9.09 2.32
CA SER A 722 20.97 9.53 1.26
C SER A 722 21.17 11.05 1.33
N ALA A 723 22.42 11.49 1.16
CA ALA A 723 22.76 12.91 1.25
C ALA A 723 22.00 13.79 0.23
N ALA A 724 21.63 13.23 -0.93
CA ALA A 724 20.83 13.91 -1.93
C ALA A 724 19.36 14.11 -1.52
N TRP A 725 18.75 13.13 -0.83
CA TRP A 725 17.42 13.30 -0.23
C TRP A 725 17.47 14.26 0.96
N LEU A 726 18.37 14.02 1.92
CA LEU A 726 18.49 14.85 3.12
C LEU A 726 18.82 16.33 2.82
N ALA A 727 19.48 16.63 1.69
CA ALA A 727 19.78 18.01 1.29
C ALA A 727 18.52 18.88 1.10
N HIS A 728 17.45 18.38 0.48
CA HIS A 728 16.25 19.19 0.27
C HIS A 728 15.44 19.36 1.56
N LEU A 729 15.32 18.31 2.39
CA LEU A 729 14.69 18.40 3.70
C LEU A 729 15.43 19.39 4.62
N THR A 730 16.77 19.36 4.60
CA THR A 730 17.61 20.32 5.35
C THR A 730 17.38 21.75 4.88
N ALA A 731 17.24 21.98 3.57
CA ALA A 731 16.95 23.30 3.02
C ALA A 731 15.51 23.78 3.28
N ALA A 732 14.54 22.85 3.33
CA ALA A 732 13.14 23.12 3.62
C ALA A 732 12.84 23.29 5.13
N ALA A 733 13.78 23.00 6.02
CA ALA A 733 13.58 23.12 7.47
C ALA A 733 13.02 24.50 7.95
N PRO A 734 13.41 25.67 7.39
CA PRO A 734 12.80 26.95 7.76
C PRO A 734 11.34 27.08 7.27
N LEU A 735 11.01 26.49 6.11
CA LEU A 735 9.65 26.45 5.58
C LEU A 735 8.78 25.55 6.46
N TYR A 736 9.24 24.33 6.79
CA TYR A 736 8.55 23.43 7.72
C TYR A 736 8.25 24.12 9.05
N ALA A 737 9.26 24.71 9.71
CA ALA A 737 9.06 25.39 10.99
C ALA A 737 8.05 26.57 10.92
N ALA A 738 8.00 27.27 9.78
CA ALA A 738 7.04 28.35 9.57
C ALA A 738 5.61 27.83 9.28
N LEU A 739 5.47 26.68 8.63
CA LEU A 739 4.18 26.03 8.37
C LEU A 739 3.65 25.35 9.65
N ASP A 740 4.49 24.62 10.37
CA ASP A 740 4.21 23.95 11.66
C ASP A 740 3.58 24.91 12.68
N ALA A 741 4.16 26.12 12.81
CA ALA A 741 3.69 27.16 13.71
C ALA A 741 2.27 27.71 13.38
N ILE A 742 1.78 27.46 12.16
CA ILE A 742 0.46 27.86 11.68
C ILE A 742 -0.52 26.67 11.69
N SER A 743 -0.04 25.48 11.29
CA SER A 743 -0.81 24.24 11.13
C SER A 743 -1.02 23.46 12.43
N GLY A 744 -0.21 23.73 13.45
CA GLY A 744 -0.17 22.93 14.69
C GLY A 744 0.52 21.58 14.52
N VAL A 745 1.25 21.35 13.42
CA VAL A 745 2.09 20.15 13.25
C VAL A 745 3.24 20.18 14.27
N PRO A 746 3.48 19.08 15.01
CA PRO A 746 4.62 19.01 15.93
C PRO A 746 5.97 19.10 15.20
N ALA A 747 6.92 19.87 15.73
CA ALA A 747 8.28 20.02 15.19
C ALA A 747 9.13 18.72 15.18
N ASN A 748 8.57 17.60 15.62
CA ASN A 748 9.16 16.25 15.57
C ASN A 748 8.27 15.25 14.80
N SER A 749 7.39 15.75 13.92
CA SER A 749 6.44 14.96 13.15
C SER A 749 7.09 14.30 11.94
N THR A 750 7.59 13.07 12.13
CA THR A 750 8.24 12.28 11.07
C THR A 750 7.43 12.24 9.77
N ALA A 751 6.11 12.05 9.86
CA ALA A 751 5.18 12.02 8.73
C ALA A 751 5.17 13.32 7.90
N PHE A 752 5.18 14.48 8.57
CA PHE A 752 5.12 15.79 7.91
C PHE A 752 6.50 16.33 7.47
N HIS A 753 7.59 15.76 7.97
CA HIS A 753 8.96 16.27 7.75
C HIS A 753 9.85 15.32 6.92
N MET A 754 9.32 14.18 6.47
CA MET A 754 10.01 13.24 5.57
C MET A 754 9.82 13.55 4.07
N SER A 755 8.87 14.42 3.73
CA SER A 755 8.44 14.83 2.38
C SER A 755 7.47 16.01 2.50
N LEU A 756 7.43 16.92 1.50
CA LEU A 756 6.43 17.98 1.42
C LEU A 756 5.00 17.46 1.10
N ASP A 757 4.80 16.17 0.83
CA ASP A 757 3.51 15.56 0.41
C ASP A 757 2.30 16.05 1.21
N HIS A 758 2.35 15.98 2.55
CA HIS A 758 1.20 16.33 3.38
C HIS A 758 0.84 17.82 3.28
N TYR A 759 1.87 18.68 3.22
CA TYR A 759 1.70 20.11 2.99
C TYR A 759 1.22 20.41 1.56
N TYR A 760 1.71 19.67 0.57
CA TYR A 760 1.36 19.83 -0.84
C TYR A 760 -0.11 19.45 -1.10
N ASP A 761 -0.55 18.25 -0.68
CA ASP A 761 -1.93 17.78 -0.85
C ASP A 761 -2.93 18.74 -0.19
N ASN A 762 -2.64 19.17 1.04
CA ASN A 762 -3.53 20.05 1.79
C ASN A 762 -3.65 21.46 1.17
N LEU A 763 -2.51 22.13 0.91
CA LEU A 763 -2.51 23.51 0.41
C LEU A 763 -3.00 23.57 -1.05
N SER A 764 -2.64 22.60 -1.88
CA SER A 764 -3.10 22.55 -3.27
C SER A 764 -4.59 22.23 -3.36
N ALA A 765 -5.11 21.32 -2.53
CA ALA A 765 -6.54 21.06 -2.45
C ALA A 765 -7.33 22.31 -2.02
N ARG A 766 -6.82 23.12 -1.09
CA ARG A 766 -7.49 24.40 -0.73
C ARG A 766 -7.61 25.33 -1.93
N LEU A 767 -6.49 25.64 -2.58
CA LEU A 767 -6.45 26.59 -3.69
C LEU A 767 -7.30 26.11 -4.88
N CYS A 768 -7.27 24.82 -5.20
CA CYS A 768 -8.12 24.20 -6.24
C CYS A 768 -9.63 24.25 -5.95
N HIS A 769 -10.04 24.54 -4.72
CA HIS A 769 -11.44 24.78 -4.32
C HIS A 769 -11.69 26.24 -3.90
N ALA A 770 -10.81 27.16 -4.28
CA ALA A 770 -10.82 28.57 -3.91
C ALA A 770 -10.93 28.85 -2.39
N LYS A 771 -10.53 27.88 -1.55
CA LYS A 771 -10.47 28.04 -0.09
C LYS A 771 -9.24 28.86 0.30
N PRO A 772 -9.33 29.69 1.36
CA PRO A 772 -8.18 30.42 1.87
C PRO A 772 -7.10 29.48 2.40
N LEU A 773 -5.84 29.91 2.28
CA LEU A 773 -4.69 29.29 2.96
C LEU A 773 -4.88 29.39 4.48
N PRO A 774 -4.43 28.39 5.27
CA PRO A 774 -4.74 28.32 6.69
C PRO A 774 -4.08 29.44 7.50
N CYS A 775 -4.77 29.84 8.56
CA CYS A 775 -4.32 30.80 9.56
C CYS A 775 -4.14 30.13 10.93
N GLN A 776 -3.21 30.63 11.72
CA GLN A 776 -2.97 30.16 13.09
C GLN A 776 -4.21 30.47 13.94
N ILE A 777 -4.69 29.52 14.75
CA ILE A 777 -5.78 29.79 15.69
C ILE A 777 -5.22 30.31 17.02
N VAL A 778 -5.66 31.49 17.44
CA VAL A 778 -5.32 32.12 18.73
C VAL A 778 -6.61 32.41 19.49
N ALA A 779 -6.71 31.93 20.73
CA ALA A 779 -7.91 32.06 21.58
C ALA A 779 -9.23 31.66 20.87
N GLY A 780 -9.18 30.58 20.06
CA GLY A 780 -10.33 30.06 19.33
C GLY A 780 -10.76 30.88 18.11
N LYS A 781 -9.91 31.79 17.59
CA LYS A 781 -10.17 32.61 16.40
C LYS A 781 -8.95 32.64 15.47
N ASN A 782 -9.19 32.85 14.18
CA ASN A 782 -8.11 32.93 13.20
C ASN A 782 -7.28 34.22 13.41
N SER A 783 -5.96 34.05 13.48
CA SER A 783 -4.96 35.10 13.53
C SER A 783 -4.78 35.79 12.17
N THR A 784 -4.09 36.93 12.15
CA THR A 784 -3.53 37.51 10.92
C THR A 784 -2.29 36.75 10.41
N THR A 785 -1.72 35.86 11.23
CA THR A 785 -0.62 34.96 10.83
C THR A 785 -1.19 33.79 10.04
N CYS A 786 -0.97 33.79 8.73
CA CYS A 786 -1.47 32.77 7.80
C CYS A 786 -0.36 32.31 6.83
N VAL A 787 -0.52 31.12 6.25
CA VAL A 787 0.38 30.63 5.19
C VAL A 787 0.28 31.59 4.01
N THR A 788 1.40 32.18 3.62
CA THR A 788 1.47 33.14 2.52
C THR A 788 1.46 32.42 1.17
N PRO A 789 1.03 33.10 0.07
CA PRO A 789 1.14 32.55 -1.27
C PRO A 789 2.57 32.11 -1.63
N ALA A 790 3.59 32.86 -1.20
CA ALA A 790 5.00 32.53 -1.45
C ALA A 790 5.45 31.22 -0.78
N GLN A 791 4.96 30.93 0.44
CA GLN A 791 5.20 29.65 1.13
C GLN A 791 4.45 28.50 0.45
N ALA A 792 3.21 28.72 0.01
CA ALA A 792 2.47 27.72 -0.76
C ALA A 792 3.17 27.41 -2.10
N ASP A 793 3.61 28.45 -2.82
CA ASP A 793 4.43 28.31 -4.04
C ASP A 793 5.72 27.52 -3.79
N GLU A 794 6.38 27.72 -2.65
CA GLU A 794 7.59 26.98 -2.27
C GLU A 794 7.31 25.50 -1.97
N VAL A 795 6.24 25.18 -1.23
CA VAL A 795 5.74 23.81 -1.06
C VAL A 795 5.47 23.17 -2.42
N PHE A 796 4.85 23.89 -3.36
CA PHE A 796 4.56 23.36 -4.69
C PHE A 796 5.82 23.15 -5.54
N ARG A 797 6.81 24.08 -5.49
CA ARG A 797 8.11 23.88 -6.15
C ARG A 797 8.87 22.68 -5.58
N LEU A 798 8.86 22.49 -4.27
CA LEU A 798 9.55 21.39 -3.59
C LEU A 798 8.88 20.03 -3.83
N GLY A 799 7.55 19.92 -3.73
CA GLY A 799 6.84 18.66 -4.02
C GLY A 799 6.97 18.22 -5.49
N GLN A 800 7.08 19.16 -6.43
CA GLN A 800 7.40 18.86 -7.83
C GLN A 800 8.84 18.34 -7.99
N TYR A 801 9.81 18.93 -7.29
CA TYR A 801 11.19 18.45 -7.23
C TYR A 801 11.25 17.03 -6.65
N GLU A 802 10.57 16.76 -5.53
CA GLU A 802 10.49 15.45 -4.91
C GLU A 802 9.93 14.38 -5.86
N TYR A 803 8.81 14.66 -6.55
CA TYR A 803 8.23 13.71 -7.51
C TYR A 803 9.15 13.46 -8.72
N SER A 804 9.79 14.50 -9.25
CA SER A 804 10.82 14.34 -10.30
C SER A 804 11.94 13.41 -9.82
N TYR A 805 12.45 13.67 -8.61
CA TYR A 805 13.54 12.90 -8.01
C TYR A 805 13.16 11.44 -7.71
N ILE A 806 12.00 11.18 -7.10
CA ILE A 806 11.54 9.84 -6.71
C ILE A 806 11.32 8.93 -7.94
N TYR A 807 10.83 9.49 -9.05
CA TYR A 807 10.44 8.73 -10.23
C TYR A 807 11.39 8.87 -11.44
N ARG A 808 12.34 9.82 -11.46
CA ARG A 808 13.37 9.93 -12.52
C ARG A 808 14.76 10.29 -11.98
N ASP A 809 14.95 11.46 -11.35
CA ASP A 809 16.29 12.07 -11.23
C ASP A 809 17.25 11.37 -10.26
N ALA A 810 16.77 10.57 -9.30
CA ALA A 810 17.65 9.87 -8.37
C ALA A 810 18.60 8.86 -9.05
N GLY A 811 18.28 8.38 -10.26
CA GLY A 811 19.12 7.47 -11.05
C GLY A 811 18.42 6.19 -11.51
N PRO A 812 19.17 5.20 -12.03
CA PRO A 812 18.63 3.95 -12.59
C PRO A 812 17.68 3.16 -11.69
N GLN A 813 17.85 3.26 -10.38
CA GLN A 813 17.00 2.62 -9.39
C GLN A 813 15.54 3.13 -9.40
N THR A 814 15.28 4.32 -9.95
CA THR A 814 13.91 4.87 -10.13
C THR A 814 13.09 4.05 -11.12
N LEU A 815 13.71 3.66 -12.25
CA LEU A 815 13.12 2.76 -13.24
C LEU A 815 12.98 1.35 -12.66
N GLN A 816 14.01 0.82 -11.99
CA GLN A 816 13.96 -0.51 -11.37
C GLN A 816 12.81 -0.64 -10.34
N ALA A 817 12.69 0.34 -9.43
CA ALA A 817 11.61 0.36 -8.45
C ALA A 817 10.22 0.49 -9.11
N SER A 818 10.10 1.30 -10.16
CA SER A 818 8.83 1.45 -10.89
C SER A 818 8.45 0.20 -11.69
N VAL A 819 9.41 -0.43 -12.38
CA VAL A 819 9.23 -1.69 -13.14
C VAL A 819 8.79 -2.83 -12.22
N ALA A 820 9.36 -2.94 -11.02
CA ALA A 820 8.95 -3.93 -10.04
C ALA A 820 7.55 -3.61 -9.44
N ALA A 821 7.33 -2.36 -9.02
CA ALA A 821 6.08 -1.95 -8.37
C ALA A 821 4.86 -1.83 -9.30
N TYR A 822 5.05 -1.60 -10.61
CA TYR A 822 3.96 -1.33 -11.57
C TYR A 822 4.00 -2.24 -12.82
N GLY A 823 4.92 -3.21 -12.85
CA GLY A 823 5.19 -4.03 -14.03
C GLY A 823 4.07 -4.97 -14.45
N VAL A 824 3.16 -5.35 -13.54
CA VAL A 824 2.00 -6.19 -13.89
C VAL A 824 1.04 -5.44 -14.82
N PHE A 825 0.71 -4.18 -14.52
CA PHE A 825 -0.13 -3.36 -15.41
C PHE A 825 0.54 -3.12 -16.78
N VAL A 826 1.85 -2.90 -16.80
CA VAL A 826 2.61 -2.74 -18.05
C VAL A 826 2.56 -4.01 -18.91
N ALA A 827 2.57 -5.20 -18.29
CA ALA A 827 2.35 -6.45 -18.99
C ALA A 827 0.91 -6.65 -19.47
N GLU A 828 -0.11 -6.25 -18.68
CA GLU A 828 -1.53 -6.26 -19.09
C GLU A 828 -1.76 -5.34 -20.31
N LEU A 829 -1.27 -4.11 -20.27
CA LEU A 829 -1.29 -3.15 -21.39
C LEU A 829 -0.58 -3.72 -22.64
N ALA A 830 0.61 -4.29 -22.47
CA ALA A 830 1.34 -4.93 -23.57
C ALA A 830 0.54 -6.09 -24.17
N GLN A 831 -0.15 -6.87 -23.33
CA GLN A 831 -0.97 -7.99 -23.80
C GLN A 831 -2.25 -7.53 -24.51
N ASN A 832 -2.94 -6.51 -23.98
CA ASN A 832 -4.10 -5.90 -24.63
C ASN A 832 -3.80 -5.45 -26.07
N ILE A 833 -2.64 -4.82 -26.27
CA ILE A 833 -2.16 -4.38 -27.59
C ILE A 833 -1.92 -5.60 -28.50
N ARG A 834 -1.27 -6.67 -28.02
CA ARG A 834 -1.09 -7.93 -28.78
C ARG A 834 -2.43 -8.58 -29.14
N ASP A 835 -3.36 -8.65 -28.20
CA ASP A 835 -4.66 -9.29 -28.39
C ASP A 835 -5.51 -8.53 -29.43
N ARG A 836 -5.37 -7.20 -29.51
CA ARG A 836 -5.96 -6.42 -30.61
C ARG A 836 -5.31 -6.75 -31.95
N ILE A 837 -3.98 -6.70 -32.03
CA ILE A 837 -3.20 -6.95 -33.26
C ILE A 837 -3.47 -8.36 -33.82
N ALA A 838 -3.61 -9.34 -32.94
CA ALA A 838 -3.93 -10.73 -33.29
C ALA A 838 -5.42 -10.97 -33.61
N GLY A 839 -6.31 -9.98 -33.38
CA GLY A 839 -7.76 -10.15 -33.50
C GLY A 839 -8.39 -11.04 -32.42
N ALA A 840 -7.68 -11.30 -31.32
CA ALA A 840 -8.14 -12.10 -30.19
C ALA A 840 -9.07 -11.31 -29.24
N SER A 841 -8.99 -9.98 -29.24
CA SER A 841 -9.87 -9.09 -28.48
C SER A 841 -10.79 -8.27 -29.39
N GLY A 842 -12.09 -8.28 -29.06
CA GLY A 842 -13.10 -7.38 -29.64
C GLY A 842 -13.17 -5.99 -28.98
N VAL A 843 -12.38 -5.75 -27.93
CA VAL A 843 -12.31 -4.43 -27.27
C VAL A 843 -11.43 -3.50 -28.10
N VAL A 844 -11.98 -2.36 -28.51
CA VAL A 844 -11.26 -1.29 -29.23
C VAL A 844 -10.87 -0.13 -28.32
N TYR A 845 -11.60 0.09 -27.22
CA TYR A 845 -11.35 1.18 -26.29
C TYR A 845 -11.29 0.68 -24.84
N ARG A 846 -10.17 0.96 -24.16
CA ARG A 846 -10.00 0.77 -22.71
C ARG A 846 -9.76 2.09 -22.00
N HIS A 847 -10.42 2.27 -20.87
CA HIS A 847 -10.26 3.45 -20.02
C HIS A 847 -10.06 3.00 -18.57
N ASN A 848 -8.92 3.33 -17.99
CA ASN A 848 -8.52 2.96 -16.64
C ASN A 848 -8.49 4.21 -15.74
N ILE A 849 -9.32 4.25 -14.70
CA ILE A 849 -9.39 5.39 -13.76
C ILE A 849 -8.65 5.03 -12.46
N ALA A 850 -7.61 5.80 -12.14
CA ALA A 850 -6.59 5.45 -11.15
C ALA A 850 -6.05 6.68 -10.39
N HIS A 851 -4.80 6.60 -9.89
CA HIS A 851 -4.18 7.62 -9.04
C HIS A 851 -2.87 8.17 -9.65
N ASP A 852 -2.33 9.23 -9.04
CA ASP A 852 -0.97 9.71 -9.30
C ASP A 852 0.09 8.64 -8.98
N GLY A 853 -0.12 7.85 -7.92
CA GLY A 853 0.66 6.65 -7.60
C GLY A 853 0.65 5.58 -8.71
N SER A 854 -0.31 5.63 -9.64
CA SER A 854 -0.39 4.76 -10.82
C SER A 854 0.25 5.40 -12.06
N VAL A 855 -0.05 6.68 -12.32
CA VAL A 855 0.45 7.42 -13.49
C VAL A 855 1.96 7.69 -13.39
N SER A 856 2.49 7.96 -12.19
CA SER A 856 3.91 8.30 -11.98
C SER A 856 4.89 7.15 -12.29
N PRO A 857 4.71 5.92 -11.78
CA PRO A 857 5.57 4.80 -12.18
C PRO A 857 5.40 4.45 -13.66
N LEU A 858 4.23 4.64 -14.27
CA LEU A 858 4.07 4.48 -15.72
C LEU A 858 4.92 5.50 -16.51
N LEU A 859 4.88 6.78 -16.13
CA LEU A 859 5.74 7.82 -16.72
C LEU A 859 7.24 7.58 -16.44
N SER A 860 7.58 6.96 -15.31
CA SER A 860 8.95 6.49 -15.01
C SER A 860 9.37 5.36 -15.95
N ILE A 861 8.51 4.38 -16.19
CA ILE A 861 8.75 3.25 -17.10
C ILE A 861 8.83 3.72 -18.56
N LEU A 862 7.98 4.65 -18.98
CA LEU A 862 8.07 5.32 -20.29
C LEU A 862 9.26 6.29 -20.38
N GLN A 863 9.99 6.49 -19.29
CA GLN A 863 11.18 7.35 -19.18
C GLN A 863 10.95 8.78 -19.70
N VAL A 864 9.83 9.40 -19.29
CA VAL A 864 9.45 10.75 -19.72
C VAL A 864 10.61 11.74 -19.55
N GLU A 865 10.78 12.62 -20.55
CA GLU A 865 11.84 13.64 -20.62
C GLU A 865 11.75 14.64 -19.45
N VAL A 866 10.53 14.99 -19.02
CA VAL A 866 10.28 15.92 -17.90
C VAL A 866 9.24 15.29 -16.98
N MET A 867 9.63 14.99 -15.74
CA MET A 867 8.70 14.49 -14.72
C MET A 867 8.16 15.65 -13.88
N VAL A 868 6.87 15.56 -13.61
CA VAL A 868 6.08 16.43 -12.72
C VAL A 868 5.12 15.51 -11.95
N TRP A 869 4.66 15.92 -10.78
CA TRP A 869 3.59 15.20 -10.09
C TRP A 869 2.35 15.17 -11.01
N PRO A 870 1.74 14.01 -11.34
CA PRO A 870 0.53 13.98 -12.15
C PRO A 870 -0.61 14.76 -11.48
N GLY A 871 -1.04 15.88 -12.07
CA GLY A 871 -2.15 16.69 -11.55
C GLY A 871 -3.51 15.98 -11.63
N MET A 872 -4.55 16.59 -11.06
CA MET A 872 -5.91 16.04 -11.06
C MET A 872 -6.40 15.89 -12.51
N GLY A 873 -6.94 14.72 -12.87
CA GLY A 873 -7.33 14.40 -14.25
C GLY A 873 -6.17 14.06 -15.21
N ALA A 874 -4.91 14.00 -14.76
CA ALA A 874 -3.76 13.68 -15.60
C ALA A 874 -3.90 12.34 -16.32
N GLU A 875 -3.72 12.31 -17.65
CA GLU A 875 -3.87 11.11 -18.48
C GLU A 875 -2.61 10.73 -19.28
N VAL A 876 -2.43 9.42 -19.46
CA VAL A 876 -1.55 8.82 -20.47
C VAL A 876 -2.43 7.99 -21.43
N VAL A 877 -2.39 8.30 -22.72
CA VAL A 877 -3.20 7.65 -23.76
C VAL A 877 -2.30 6.89 -24.74
N PHE A 878 -2.54 5.59 -24.93
CA PHE A 878 -1.89 4.75 -25.95
C PHE A 878 -2.84 4.59 -27.13
N GLU A 879 -2.50 5.19 -28.27
CA GLU A 879 -3.23 5.06 -29.52
C GLU A 879 -2.50 4.11 -30.46
N VAL A 880 -3.13 3.00 -30.85
CA VAL A 880 -2.54 2.01 -31.77
C VAL A 880 -3.17 2.13 -33.15
N TYR A 881 -2.31 2.34 -34.14
CA TYR A 881 -2.65 2.58 -35.53
C TYR A 881 -2.15 1.46 -36.43
N ARG A 882 -2.86 1.21 -37.53
CA ARG A 882 -2.42 0.34 -38.63
C ARG A 882 -2.14 1.16 -39.89
N LYS A 883 -1.09 0.80 -40.62
CA LYS A 883 -0.79 1.35 -41.96
C LYS A 883 -0.40 0.21 -42.91
N GLY A 884 -1.30 -0.13 -43.82
CA GLY A 884 -1.18 -1.32 -44.64
C GLY A 884 -1.20 -2.60 -43.78
N ARG A 885 -0.02 -3.20 -43.56
CA ARG A 885 0.18 -4.39 -42.71
C ARG A 885 1.04 -4.12 -41.46
N GLU A 886 1.58 -2.91 -41.33
CA GLU A 886 2.46 -2.53 -40.22
C GLU A 886 1.64 -1.83 -39.13
N TRP A 887 2.08 -2.00 -37.87
CA TRP A 887 1.40 -1.50 -36.69
C TRP A 887 2.27 -0.51 -35.93
N PHE A 888 1.65 0.55 -35.43
CA PHE A 888 2.32 1.68 -34.82
C PHE A 888 1.59 2.12 -33.56
N VAL A 889 2.32 2.73 -32.62
CA VAL A 889 1.76 3.33 -31.41
C VAL A 889 2.14 4.81 -31.33
N ARG A 890 1.20 5.62 -30.87
CA ARG A 890 1.45 6.92 -30.29
C ARG A 890 1.14 6.86 -28.80
N VAL A 891 1.92 7.58 -28.00
CA VAL A 891 1.59 7.82 -26.60
C VAL A 891 1.42 9.31 -26.39
N LEU A 892 0.30 9.70 -25.77
CA LEU A 892 0.02 11.08 -25.36
C LEU A 892 0.18 11.20 -23.85
N TRP A 893 0.76 12.32 -23.42
CA TRP A 893 0.80 12.80 -22.03
C TRP A 893 0.15 14.18 -22.02
N GLY A 894 -0.95 14.32 -21.28
CA GLY A 894 -1.74 15.56 -21.23
C GLY A 894 -2.16 16.09 -22.61
N GLY A 895 -2.71 15.20 -23.46
CA GLY A 895 -3.11 15.52 -24.84
C GLY A 895 -1.97 15.79 -25.83
N GLN A 896 -0.70 15.76 -25.42
CA GLN A 896 0.47 16.04 -26.27
C GLN A 896 1.33 14.79 -26.47
N VAL A 897 2.00 14.66 -27.63
CA VAL A 897 2.91 13.53 -27.91
C VAL A 897 3.98 13.40 -26.82
N LEU A 898 4.04 12.23 -26.18
CA LEU A 898 4.99 11.92 -25.13
C LEU A 898 6.41 11.87 -25.70
N ARG A 899 7.34 12.49 -24.96
CA ARG A 899 8.77 12.44 -25.21
C ARG A 899 9.46 11.66 -24.11
N SER A 900 10.21 10.64 -24.51
CA SER A 900 11.01 9.76 -23.66
C SER A 900 12.48 10.07 -23.88
N SER A 901 13.27 10.12 -22.81
CA SER A 901 14.73 10.23 -22.95
C SER A 901 15.40 8.90 -23.30
N ASN A 902 14.67 7.78 -23.31
CA ASN A 902 15.15 6.52 -23.85
C ASN A 902 15.24 6.61 -25.40
N PRO A 903 16.40 6.36 -26.02
CA PRO A 903 16.61 6.57 -27.46
C PRO A 903 15.84 5.58 -28.36
N SER A 904 15.29 4.50 -27.80
CA SER A 904 14.43 3.55 -28.54
C SER A 904 12.97 3.98 -28.58
N LEU A 905 12.52 4.77 -27.60
CA LEU A 905 11.15 5.31 -27.54
C LEU A 905 11.08 6.75 -28.10
N ALA A 906 12.06 7.57 -27.74
CA ALA A 906 12.27 8.94 -28.22
C ALA A 906 10.97 9.77 -28.29
N VAL A 907 10.54 10.17 -29.48
CA VAL A 907 9.24 10.82 -29.70
C VAL A 907 8.22 9.72 -30.01
N MET A 908 7.28 9.50 -29.10
CA MET A 908 6.31 8.40 -29.20
C MET A 908 5.12 8.79 -30.10
N ASP A 909 5.39 9.07 -31.39
CA ASP A 909 4.40 9.35 -32.44
C ASP A 909 4.67 8.45 -33.65
N MET A 910 3.72 7.58 -33.98
CA MET A 910 3.86 6.52 -34.99
C MET A 910 5.14 5.66 -34.79
N LEU A 911 5.47 5.33 -33.54
CA LEU A 911 6.55 4.40 -33.19
C LEU A 911 6.13 2.98 -33.60
N PRO A 912 6.97 2.14 -34.25
CA PRO A 912 6.63 0.75 -34.54
C PRO A 912 6.23 -0.01 -33.28
N VAL A 913 5.06 -0.67 -33.28
CA VAL A 913 4.45 -1.19 -32.05
C VAL A 913 5.33 -2.25 -31.37
N GLU A 914 6.08 -3.01 -32.17
CA GLU A 914 7.04 -4.02 -31.73
C GLU A 914 8.18 -3.41 -30.89
N THR A 915 8.52 -2.13 -31.10
CA THR A 915 9.55 -1.44 -30.30
C THR A 915 9.06 -1.17 -28.88
N LEU A 916 7.80 -0.76 -28.72
CA LEU A 916 7.19 -0.58 -27.39
C LEU A 916 6.97 -1.93 -26.68
N LEU A 917 6.48 -2.94 -27.41
CA LEU A 917 6.26 -4.28 -26.86
C LEU A 917 7.58 -4.93 -26.42
N ALA A 918 8.63 -4.87 -27.24
CA ALA A 918 9.95 -5.40 -26.88
C ALA A 918 10.63 -4.61 -25.75
N TYR A 919 10.38 -3.30 -25.65
CA TYR A 919 10.80 -2.49 -24.49
C TYR A 919 10.14 -2.98 -23.19
N PHE A 920 8.81 -3.13 -23.20
CA PHE A 920 8.06 -3.64 -22.05
C PHE A 920 8.46 -5.09 -21.70
N ASP A 921 8.51 -6.02 -22.66
CA ASP A 921 8.95 -7.40 -22.41
C ASP A 921 10.40 -7.49 -21.94
N GLY A 922 11.25 -6.58 -22.41
CA GLY A 922 12.63 -6.43 -21.94
C GLY A 922 12.71 -6.04 -20.46
N LEU A 923 11.81 -5.20 -19.97
CA LEU A 923 11.70 -4.80 -18.55
C LEU A 923 10.95 -5.84 -17.69
N VAL A 924 9.66 -6.10 -17.97
CA VAL A 924 8.75 -6.86 -17.09
C VAL A 924 8.60 -8.34 -17.48
N GLY A 925 9.01 -8.70 -18.70
CA GLY A 925 8.76 -10.04 -19.28
C GLY A 925 7.33 -10.19 -19.79
N VAL A 926 7.15 -11.02 -20.83
CA VAL A 926 5.81 -11.37 -21.34
C VAL A 926 4.98 -11.93 -20.19
N GLY A 927 3.77 -11.42 -20.00
CA GLY A 927 2.89 -11.82 -18.89
C GLY A 927 3.45 -11.51 -17.49
N ALA A 928 4.23 -10.42 -17.35
CA ALA A 928 4.90 -10.01 -16.11
C ALA A 928 5.88 -11.05 -15.53
N SER A 929 6.37 -11.97 -16.36
CA SER A 929 7.17 -13.13 -15.93
C SER A 929 8.49 -12.82 -15.21
N LYS A 930 8.99 -11.58 -15.25
CA LYS A 930 10.15 -11.13 -14.44
C LYS A 930 9.74 -10.50 -13.11
N VAL A 931 8.52 -9.98 -12.99
CA VAL A 931 8.08 -9.15 -11.85
C VAL A 931 8.15 -9.89 -10.50
N PRO A 932 7.72 -11.16 -10.35
CA PRO A 932 7.89 -11.88 -9.09
C PRO A 932 9.36 -11.92 -8.63
N GLY A 933 10.28 -12.28 -9.53
CA GLY A 933 11.72 -12.29 -9.26
C GLY A 933 12.30 -10.90 -8.95
N LEU A 934 11.80 -9.84 -9.61
CA LEU A 934 12.16 -8.45 -9.29
C LEU A 934 11.62 -8.00 -7.93
N CYS A 935 10.50 -8.55 -7.47
CA CYS A 935 9.90 -8.28 -6.16
C CYS A 935 10.53 -9.08 -5.02
N GLY A 936 11.31 -10.13 -5.33
CA GLY A 936 11.83 -11.10 -4.35
C GLY A 936 10.83 -12.19 -3.97
N VAL A 937 9.79 -12.41 -4.77
CA VAL A 937 8.77 -13.45 -4.60
C VAL A 937 9.08 -14.60 -5.57
N ALA A 938 9.33 -15.79 -5.01
CA ALA A 938 9.73 -17.00 -5.74
C ALA A 938 8.54 -17.93 -6.05
#